data_AF-A0A3A4JN31-F1
#
_entry.id   AF-A0A3A4JN31-F1
#
_cell.length_a   1.000
_cell.length_b   1.000
_cell.length_c   1.000
_cell.angle_alpha   90.00
_cell.angle_beta   90.00
_cell.angle_gamma   90.00
#
_symmetry.space_group_name_H-M   'P 1'
#
loop_
_entity.id
_entity.type
_entity.pdbx_description
1 polymer ?
#
loop_
_entity_poly.entity_id
_entity_poly.type
_entity_poly.pdbx_seq_one_letter_code
_entity_poly.pdbx_strand_id
1 'polypeptide(L)'
;MPWTRLIAVLAVLLPAAAQASPIFPAGAYPALDEAVRHHERQFYELNARPFGLSLDAHVKDEAARATVESFLVQDESDDFVAATGVHPYTLLQSYGENGDLGFFGGVALVGTAYEYMTLKRDGGPEAALAAARARVVRAAQSWHIFYVVTSGNGVVARGIHRLTSENESDPPLPPSGYDPVPLFDEEGKPLPQPKNNGVDREDNSGGVLPPGVWGWIDSASKDQLVGQIFGLTALYDAMKDDPDVDQALVAQLVEDARGVAEMLMTKRDISGLEGAFGSGEYDLIIMDADGRPTFYHDLNPYSLEKIYFPLSSSQYNVFNAIMAIGVMKGLFHLTGDPDIEAFLYEDLLYERDFLGKLTAFDGPDAIDYTYLGLNTNFDVPDMTAVALFLALYLEDDPEVTEPLRDFMERGWWRRDGESHTAALCKQPVWNSIYMAITDRGAPQDLIDSTAALLEGFPLGAYWNDRRENCDADELAAMRCTAIDGETILTLDKVGEDGAWASGALDPRIRPPSNFDARSNPFEVNGGGGLRLNPGGDHLAAYWLGRYMEANAEGETNVSPHVRAHMPLGGEPAEDGDAEPDGDGEPDGDAADGDQVDGDAADGDAPDGDDAEDEGGGCAASTGAAGWCLLIALASLARVNRRRRSARPSVPRS
;
A
#
# COMPACT_ATOMS: atom_id res chain seq x y z
N MET A 1 -33.48 63.20 29.73
CA MET A 1 -33.60 61.73 29.86
C MET A 1 -33.11 61.11 28.56
N PRO A 2 -31.93 60.45 28.55
CA PRO A 2 -31.62 59.48 27.51
C PRO A 2 -31.44 58.08 28.11
N TRP A 3 -32.02 57.10 27.40
CA TRP A 3 -31.87 55.67 27.65
C TRP A 3 -30.53 55.19 27.10
N THR A 4 -29.65 54.74 27.97
CA THR A 4 -28.41 54.02 27.62
C THR A 4 -28.76 52.55 27.38
N ARG A 5 -28.70 52.08 26.14
CA ARG A 5 -28.84 50.65 25.81
C ARG A 5 -27.53 49.93 26.14
N LEU A 6 -27.58 49.13 27.19
CA LEU A 6 -26.58 48.12 27.54
C LEU A 6 -26.79 46.92 26.59
N ILE A 7 -25.92 46.74 25.59
CA ILE A 7 -25.86 45.48 24.82
C ILE A 7 -24.96 44.55 25.63
N ALA A 8 -25.58 43.62 26.35
CA ALA A 8 -24.87 42.50 26.97
C ALA A 8 -24.51 41.51 25.86
N VAL A 9 -23.22 41.40 25.55
CA VAL A 9 -22.67 40.30 24.76
C VAL A 9 -22.74 39.05 25.64
N LEU A 10 -23.82 38.28 25.48
CA LEU A 10 -23.91 36.91 25.96
C LEU A 10 -23.04 36.06 25.03
N ALA A 11 -21.75 35.97 25.35
CA ALA A 11 -20.90 34.92 24.81
C ALA A 11 -21.46 33.60 25.35
N VAL A 12 -22.26 32.90 24.53
CA VAL A 12 -22.65 31.52 24.78
C VAL A 12 -21.36 30.72 24.72
N LEU A 13 -20.81 30.40 25.88
CA LEU A 13 -19.79 29.37 26.04
C LEU A 13 -20.46 28.05 25.69
N LEU A 14 -20.55 27.74 24.39
CA LEU A 14 -20.78 26.37 23.96
C LEU A 14 -19.63 25.55 24.56
N PRO A 15 -19.92 24.48 25.32
CA PRO A 15 -18.86 23.59 25.75
C PRO A 15 -18.14 23.13 24.48
N ALA A 16 -16.84 23.43 24.38
CA ALA A 16 -16.02 22.80 23.36
C ALA A 16 -16.23 21.30 23.53
N ALA A 17 -16.69 20.62 22.48
CA ALA A 17 -16.73 19.16 22.50
C ALA A 17 -15.33 18.72 22.89
N ALA A 18 -15.23 17.92 23.96
CA ALA A 18 -13.94 17.38 24.36
C ALA A 18 -13.47 16.50 23.20
N GLN A 19 -12.39 16.90 22.53
CA GLN A 19 -11.76 16.08 21.51
C GLN A 19 -11.41 14.73 22.14
N ALA A 20 -11.68 13.63 21.43
CA ALA A 20 -11.30 12.32 21.91
C ALA A 20 -9.77 12.26 22.05
N SER A 21 -9.30 11.45 23.00
CA SER A 21 -7.86 11.27 23.17
C SER A 21 -7.30 10.50 21.98
N PRO A 22 -6.05 10.78 21.54
CA PRO A 22 -5.42 9.95 20.52
C PRO A 22 -5.36 8.47 20.93
N ILE A 23 -5.28 7.56 19.95
CA ILE A 23 -5.08 6.12 20.20
C ILE A 23 -3.83 5.92 21.07
N PHE A 24 -2.74 6.62 20.78
CA PHE A 24 -1.55 6.69 21.63
C PHE A 24 -1.39 8.12 22.17
N PRO A 25 -1.92 8.45 23.36
CA PRO A 25 -1.73 9.78 23.93
C PRO A 25 -0.27 10.04 24.29
N ALA A 26 0.17 11.29 24.17
CA ALA A 26 1.53 11.70 24.51
C ALA A 26 1.92 11.33 25.94
N GLY A 27 3.01 10.57 26.10
CA GLY A 27 3.53 10.16 27.40
C GLY A 27 2.73 9.06 28.11
N ALA A 28 1.68 8.51 27.49
CA ALA A 28 0.95 7.35 28.04
C ALA A 28 1.79 6.06 27.97
N TYR A 29 2.65 5.94 26.94
CA TYR A 29 3.52 4.79 26.69
C TYR A 29 4.98 5.23 26.59
N PRO A 30 5.62 5.68 27.69
CA PRO A 30 6.94 6.30 27.64
C PRO A 30 8.06 5.37 27.13
N ALA A 31 7.94 4.05 27.36
CA ALA A 31 8.90 3.08 26.83
C ALA A 31 8.79 2.97 25.30
N LEU A 32 7.56 2.94 24.77
CA LEU A 32 7.30 2.96 23.34
C LEU A 32 7.74 4.29 22.69
N ASP A 33 7.40 5.43 23.31
CA ASP A 33 7.82 6.75 22.83
C ASP A 33 9.34 6.83 22.66
N GLU A 34 10.09 6.29 23.64
CA GLU A 34 11.55 6.25 23.60
C GLU A 34 12.09 5.27 22.54
N ALA A 35 11.49 4.08 22.44
CA ALA A 35 11.87 3.08 21.46
C ALA A 35 11.68 3.59 20.01
N VAL A 36 10.56 4.29 19.75
CA VAL A 36 10.29 4.92 18.46
C VAL A 36 11.27 6.06 18.19
N ARG A 37 11.59 6.91 19.17
CA ARG A 37 12.61 7.96 19.00
C ARG A 37 13.95 7.39 18.53
N HIS A 38 14.41 6.28 19.11
CA HIS A 38 15.62 5.60 18.64
C HIS A 38 15.47 5.05 17.22
N HIS A 39 14.32 4.47 16.90
CA HIS A 39 14.03 3.95 15.56
C HIS A 39 13.98 5.05 14.50
N GLU A 40 13.44 6.22 14.81
CA GLU A 40 13.45 7.38 13.91
C GLU A 40 14.87 7.85 13.59
N ARG A 41 15.76 7.87 14.60
CA ARG A 41 17.18 8.20 14.38
C ARG A 41 17.82 7.23 13.43
N GLN A 42 17.56 5.93 13.59
CA GLN A 42 18.00 4.91 12.64
C GLN A 42 17.44 5.18 11.24
N PHE A 43 16.11 5.33 11.15
CA PHE A 43 15.40 5.45 9.88
C PHE A 43 15.90 6.66 9.09
N TYR A 44 15.90 7.86 9.68
CA TYR A 44 16.22 9.08 8.94
C TYR A 44 17.72 9.28 8.70
N GLU A 45 18.60 8.83 9.60
CA GLU A 45 20.06 9.00 9.41
C GLU A 45 20.69 7.93 8.51
N LEU A 46 20.04 6.76 8.36
CA LEU A 46 20.60 5.61 7.64
C LEU A 46 19.69 5.14 6.50
N ASN A 47 18.48 4.67 6.81
CA ASN A 47 17.58 4.02 5.84
C ASN A 47 17.02 5.00 4.80
N ALA A 48 16.57 6.19 5.23
CA ALA A 48 16.02 7.24 4.39
C ALA A 48 17.04 8.33 4.01
N ARG A 49 18.32 8.12 4.32
CA ARG A 49 19.39 9.10 4.04
C ARG A 49 19.56 9.41 2.55
N PRO A 50 19.42 8.48 1.59
CA PRO A 50 19.69 8.78 0.18
C PRO A 50 18.77 9.83 -0.44
N PHE A 51 17.46 9.73 -0.17
CA PHE A 51 16.45 10.61 -0.77
C PHE A 51 15.15 10.73 0.04
N GLY A 52 15.14 10.33 1.32
CA GLY A 52 14.01 10.55 2.21
C GLY A 52 12.96 9.45 2.21
N LEU A 53 13.21 8.34 1.52
CA LEU A 53 12.32 7.19 1.46
C LEU A 53 13.00 5.93 2.02
N SER A 54 12.18 5.01 2.52
CA SER A 54 12.62 3.80 3.22
C SER A 54 13.44 2.85 2.34
N LEU A 55 14.72 2.63 2.66
CA LEU A 55 15.55 1.59 2.01
C LEU A 55 16.16 0.64 3.04
N ASP A 56 16.49 -0.57 2.58
CA ASP A 56 17.34 -1.48 3.32
C ASP A 56 18.78 -0.95 3.31
N ALA A 57 19.41 -0.84 4.48
CA ALA A 57 20.81 -0.40 4.58
C ALA A 57 21.71 -1.59 4.96
N HIS A 58 22.63 -1.98 4.07
CA HIS A 58 23.55 -3.10 4.32
C HIS A 58 24.91 -2.55 4.79
N VAL A 59 25.32 -2.84 6.02
CA VAL A 59 26.65 -2.44 6.51
C VAL A 59 27.74 -3.38 5.98
N LYS A 60 28.95 -2.86 5.81
CA LYS A 60 30.08 -3.62 5.23
C LYS A 60 30.55 -4.78 6.11
N ASP A 61 30.55 -4.57 7.43
CA ASP A 61 31.10 -5.50 8.41
C ASP A 61 30.57 -5.20 9.83
N GLU A 62 30.99 -6.04 10.79
CA GLU A 62 30.63 -5.91 12.20
C GLU A 62 31.16 -4.62 12.87
N ALA A 63 32.25 -4.03 12.36
CA ALA A 63 32.77 -2.77 12.91
C ALA A 63 31.88 -1.59 12.48
N ALA A 64 31.38 -1.61 11.24
CA ALA A 64 30.36 -0.70 10.77
C ALA A 64 29.05 -0.86 11.57
N ARG A 65 28.59 -2.10 11.81
CA ARG A 65 27.45 -2.39 12.69
C ARG A 65 27.63 -1.79 14.09
N ALA A 66 28.76 -2.06 14.74
CA ALA A 66 29.05 -1.53 16.07
C ALA A 66 29.09 0.01 16.13
N THR A 67 29.53 0.67 15.04
CA THR A 67 29.50 2.13 14.94
C THR A 67 28.05 2.65 14.89
N VAL A 68 27.20 2.00 14.11
CA VAL A 68 25.77 2.32 14.03
C VAL A 68 25.10 2.10 15.39
N GLU A 69 25.31 0.95 16.03
CA GLU A 69 24.75 0.66 17.36
C GLU A 69 25.21 1.66 18.41
N SER A 70 26.49 2.07 18.40
CA SER A 70 27.00 3.10 19.30
C SER A 70 26.33 4.46 19.08
N PHE A 71 25.99 4.82 17.83
CA PHE A 71 25.25 6.05 17.54
C PHE A 71 23.82 5.98 18.09
N LEU A 72 23.14 4.85 17.94
CA LEU A 72 21.74 4.70 18.32
C LEU A 72 21.52 4.65 19.84
N VAL A 73 22.52 4.21 20.61
CA VAL A 73 22.46 4.13 22.08
C VAL A 73 22.84 5.44 22.79
N GLN A 74 23.53 6.37 22.12
CA GLN A 74 23.90 7.67 22.72
C GLN A 74 22.82 8.73 22.51
N ASP A 75 22.74 9.72 23.40
CA ASP A 75 21.76 10.83 23.37
C ASP A 75 22.42 12.22 23.24
N GLU A 76 23.72 12.27 23.00
CA GLU A 76 24.46 13.53 22.84
C GLU A 76 24.17 14.24 21.52
N SER A 77 23.85 13.51 20.45
CA SER A 77 23.54 14.08 19.14
C SER A 77 22.59 13.20 18.31
N ASP A 78 21.65 13.86 17.63
CA ASP A 78 20.79 13.23 16.61
C ASP A 78 21.45 13.16 15.23
N ASP A 79 22.60 13.82 15.02
CA ASP A 79 23.33 13.80 13.75
C ASP A 79 24.40 12.71 13.78
N PHE A 80 24.29 11.75 12.84
CA PHE A 80 25.20 10.60 12.79
C PHE A 80 26.67 11.01 12.61
N VAL A 81 26.92 12.00 11.76
CA VAL A 81 28.28 12.43 11.41
C VAL A 81 28.91 13.19 12.56
N ALA A 82 28.14 14.04 13.24
CA ALA A 82 28.58 14.77 14.43
C ALA A 82 28.90 13.82 15.59
N ALA A 83 28.09 12.77 15.78
CA ALA A 83 28.30 11.78 16.83
C ALA A 83 29.50 10.85 16.56
N THR A 84 29.64 10.35 15.32
CA THR A 84 30.60 9.28 15.00
C THR A 84 31.88 9.78 14.32
N GLY A 85 31.86 10.99 13.74
CA GLY A 85 32.93 11.52 12.89
C GLY A 85 33.02 10.84 11.53
N VAL A 86 32.05 10.00 11.14
CA VAL A 86 32.06 9.19 9.92
C VAL A 86 30.75 9.39 9.15
N HIS A 87 30.83 9.46 7.83
CA HIS A 87 29.63 9.55 6.99
C HIS A 87 29.00 8.17 6.76
N PRO A 88 27.67 8.00 6.89
CA PRO A 88 26.99 6.70 6.72
C PRO A 88 27.35 5.94 5.44
N TYR A 89 27.41 6.60 4.28
CA TYR A 89 27.78 5.96 3.00
C TYR A 89 29.16 5.28 3.00
N THR A 90 30.05 5.65 3.93
CA THR A 90 31.35 4.98 4.05
C THR A 90 31.29 3.68 4.87
N LEU A 91 30.23 3.49 5.65
CA LEU A 91 29.97 2.29 6.46
C LEU A 91 29.10 1.27 5.70
N LEU A 92 28.32 1.73 4.72
CA LEU A 92 27.38 0.91 3.97
C LEU A 92 28.02 0.28 2.73
N GLN A 93 27.70 -0.99 2.49
CA GLN A 93 28.06 -1.75 1.30
C GLN A 93 27.10 -1.43 0.14
N SER A 94 25.80 -1.38 0.42
CA SER A 94 24.74 -1.14 -0.56
C SER A 94 23.47 -0.64 0.12
N TYR A 95 22.57 -0.10 -0.68
CA TYR A 95 21.15 0.05 -0.35
C TYR A 95 20.33 -0.97 -1.14
N GLY A 96 19.36 -1.61 -0.50
CA GLY A 96 18.45 -2.59 -1.08
C GLY A 96 17.01 -2.11 -1.16
N GLU A 97 16.11 -2.98 -1.64
CA GLU A 97 14.66 -2.75 -1.73
C GLU A 97 14.21 -1.55 -2.58
N ASN A 98 15.06 -1.11 -3.51
CA ASN A 98 14.70 -0.05 -4.45
C ASN A 98 13.43 -0.40 -5.24
N GLY A 99 13.18 -1.69 -5.49
CA GLY A 99 12.02 -2.20 -6.25
C GLY A 99 10.74 -2.42 -5.46
N ASP A 100 10.71 -2.23 -4.14
CA ASP A 100 9.48 -2.40 -3.35
C ASP A 100 9.07 -1.08 -2.65
N LEU A 101 9.63 0.04 -3.10
CA LEU A 101 9.46 1.36 -2.50
C LEU A 101 8.04 1.91 -2.60
N GLY A 102 7.27 1.53 -3.62
CA GLY A 102 5.88 1.97 -3.73
C GLY A 102 5.04 1.57 -2.51
N PHE A 103 5.11 0.31 -2.08
CA PHE A 103 4.40 -0.13 -0.87
C PHE A 103 5.17 0.21 0.41
N PHE A 104 6.45 -0.16 0.51
CA PHE A 104 7.18 0.00 1.80
C PHE A 104 7.54 1.45 2.05
N GLY A 105 7.96 2.16 1.01
CA GLY A 105 8.13 3.59 1.06
C GLY A 105 6.80 4.29 1.35
N GLY A 106 5.68 3.83 0.77
CA GLY A 106 4.37 4.46 0.93
C GLY A 106 3.86 4.37 2.36
N VAL A 107 3.97 3.19 2.98
CA VAL A 107 3.64 2.99 4.39
C VAL A 107 4.62 3.73 5.30
N ALA A 108 5.93 3.72 5.03
CA ALA A 108 6.87 4.50 5.83
C ALA A 108 6.59 6.02 5.76
N LEU A 109 6.21 6.50 4.58
CA LEU A 109 5.86 7.89 4.31
C LEU A 109 4.62 8.34 5.10
N VAL A 110 3.65 7.44 5.30
CA VAL A 110 2.53 7.68 6.22
C VAL A 110 3.07 7.98 7.62
N GLY A 111 4.03 7.20 8.14
CA GLY A 111 4.70 7.51 9.40
C GLY A 111 5.30 8.93 9.44
N THR A 112 6.04 9.32 8.41
CA THR A 112 6.64 10.66 8.30
C THR A 112 5.60 11.79 8.23
N ALA A 113 4.52 11.60 7.47
CA ALA A 113 3.46 12.58 7.33
C ALA A 113 2.69 12.78 8.64
N TYR A 114 2.29 11.68 9.30
CA TYR A 114 1.56 11.74 10.55
C TYR A 114 2.44 12.19 11.73
N GLU A 115 3.77 11.96 11.72
CA GLU A 115 4.72 12.60 12.65
C GLU A 115 4.57 14.13 12.60
N TYR A 116 4.66 14.70 11.40
CA TYR A 116 4.54 16.14 11.20
C TYR A 116 3.18 16.68 11.64
N MET A 117 2.09 16.02 11.25
CA MET A 117 0.73 16.43 11.62
C MET A 117 0.50 16.35 13.13
N THR A 118 0.97 15.29 13.80
CA THR A 118 0.90 15.16 15.27
C THR A 118 1.69 16.26 15.96
N LEU A 119 2.95 16.49 15.57
CA LEU A 119 3.78 17.53 16.18
C LEU A 119 3.15 18.92 16.00
N LYS A 120 2.54 19.18 14.83
CA LYS A 120 1.83 20.44 14.57
C LYS A 120 0.58 20.59 15.43
N ARG A 121 -0.26 19.56 15.52
CA ARG A 121 -1.47 19.54 16.35
C ARG A 121 -1.15 19.72 17.84
N ASP A 122 -0.12 19.04 18.32
CA ASP A 122 0.24 19.00 19.75
C ASP A 122 1.09 20.22 20.18
N GLY A 123 1.50 21.08 19.25
CA GLY A 123 2.37 22.22 19.53
C GLY A 123 3.78 21.77 19.95
N GLY A 124 4.33 20.78 19.25
CA GLY A 124 5.66 20.23 19.48
C GLY A 124 6.77 21.28 19.39
N PRO A 125 7.98 20.99 19.92
CA PRO A 125 9.10 21.94 19.89
C PRO A 125 9.41 22.44 18.48
N GLU A 126 9.67 23.74 18.31
CA GLU A 126 9.87 24.38 17.01
C GLU A 126 10.95 23.68 16.15
N ALA A 127 12.04 23.23 16.77
CA ALA A 127 13.11 22.51 16.09
C ALA A 127 12.65 21.12 15.58
N ALA A 128 11.86 20.39 16.38
CA ALA A 128 11.32 19.09 15.98
C ALA A 128 10.29 19.25 14.85
N LEU A 129 9.40 20.24 14.96
CA LEU A 129 8.43 20.55 13.91
C LEU A 129 9.11 20.95 12.60
N ALA A 130 10.17 21.77 12.66
CA ALA A 130 10.94 22.14 11.48
C ALA A 130 11.64 20.94 10.82
N ALA A 131 12.18 20.01 11.63
CA ALA A 131 12.80 18.78 11.14
C ALA A 131 11.77 17.85 10.48
N ALA A 132 10.62 17.62 11.12
CA ALA A 132 9.52 16.83 10.57
C ALA A 132 8.99 17.43 9.25
N ARG A 133 8.81 18.75 9.19
CA ARG A 133 8.44 19.44 7.94
C ARG A 133 9.46 19.24 6.83
N ALA A 134 10.75 19.35 7.14
CA ALA A 134 11.81 19.13 6.15
C ALA A 134 11.80 17.69 5.61
N ARG A 135 11.53 16.69 6.46
CA ARG A 135 11.38 15.29 6.06
C ARG A 135 10.18 15.08 5.14
N VAL A 136 9.01 15.62 5.49
CA VAL A 136 7.79 15.55 4.66
C VAL A 136 8.02 16.18 3.29
N VAL A 137 8.59 17.40 3.24
CA VAL A 137 8.88 18.09 1.96
C VAL A 137 9.88 17.30 1.12
N ARG A 138 10.95 16.79 1.73
CA ARG A 138 11.95 15.99 1.02
C ARG A 138 11.35 14.68 0.48
N ALA A 139 10.55 13.99 1.29
CA ALA A 139 9.89 12.76 0.85
C ALA A 139 8.90 13.03 -0.29
N ALA A 140 8.13 14.12 -0.23
CA ALA A 140 7.22 14.54 -1.31
C ALA A 140 7.96 14.85 -2.62
N GLN A 141 9.12 15.53 -2.56
CA GLN A 141 9.96 15.77 -3.74
C GLN A 141 10.45 14.47 -4.36
N SER A 142 10.86 13.49 -3.54
CA SER A 142 11.27 12.17 -4.01
C SER A 142 10.09 11.33 -4.50
N TRP A 143 8.90 11.49 -3.93
CA TRP A 143 7.69 10.81 -4.37
C TRP A 143 7.30 11.21 -5.78
N HIS A 144 7.42 12.51 -6.12
CA HIS A 144 7.20 12.99 -7.49
C HIS A 144 8.09 12.27 -8.52
N ILE A 145 9.30 11.84 -8.13
CA ILE A 145 10.23 11.13 -9.02
C ILE A 145 9.61 9.84 -9.57
N PHE A 146 8.79 9.12 -8.81
CA PHE A 146 8.12 7.89 -9.26
C PHE A 146 7.27 8.09 -10.53
N TYR A 147 6.76 9.29 -10.75
CA TYR A 147 5.87 9.62 -11.85
C TYR A 147 6.62 10.29 -12.99
N VAL A 148 7.46 11.27 -12.68
CA VAL A 148 8.15 12.03 -13.75
C VAL A 148 9.26 11.21 -14.40
N VAL A 149 9.92 10.30 -13.67
CA VAL A 149 10.99 9.45 -14.23
C VAL A 149 10.48 8.50 -15.32
N THR A 150 9.18 8.21 -15.35
CA THR A 150 8.55 7.33 -16.32
C THR A 150 8.05 8.06 -17.58
N SER A 151 8.21 9.40 -17.63
CA SER A 151 7.65 10.37 -18.59
C SER A 151 6.34 11.07 -18.20
N GLY A 152 5.78 10.83 -17.00
CA GLY A 152 4.68 11.63 -16.45
C GLY A 152 3.28 11.36 -17.02
N ASN A 153 3.06 10.25 -17.73
CA ASN A 153 1.77 9.91 -18.35
C ASN A 153 0.92 8.96 -17.48
N GLY A 154 0.88 9.20 -16.17
CA GLY A 154 0.19 8.32 -15.21
C GLY A 154 0.86 6.97 -14.95
N VAL A 155 1.94 6.64 -15.68
CA VAL A 155 2.76 5.45 -15.42
C VAL A 155 3.50 5.62 -14.12
N VAL A 156 3.45 4.58 -13.30
CA VAL A 156 4.03 4.57 -11.97
C VAL A 156 5.25 3.66 -11.95
N ALA A 157 6.39 4.18 -11.48
CA ALA A 157 7.56 3.34 -11.26
C ALA A 157 7.27 2.32 -10.15
N ARG A 158 7.81 1.11 -10.30
CA ARG A 158 7.87 0.12 -9.20
C ARG A 158 8.77 0.64 -8.08
N GLY A 159 9.86 1.30 -8.47
CA GLY A 159 10.95 1.71 -7.62
C GLY A 159 11.78 2.82 -8.25
N ILE A 160 12.56 3.53 -7.44
CA ILE A 160 13.51 4.55 -7.92
C ILE A 160 14.90 4.33 -7.32
N HIS A 161 15.91 4.68 -8.11
CA HIS A 161 17.30 4.73 -7.69
C HIS A 161 17.79 6.16 -7.68
N ARG A 162 18.40 6.58 -6.58
CA ARG A 162 19.29 7.73 -6.61
C ARG A 162 20.72 7.27 -6.89
N LEU A 163 21.32 7.82 -7.94
CA LEU A 163 22.63 7.39 -8.46
C LEU A 163 23.79 8.28 -7.98
N THR A 164 23.48 9.48 -7.47
CA THR A 164 24.46 10.42 -6.92
C THR A 164 24.02 10.97 -5.58
N SER A 165 24.96 11.28 -4.69
CA SER A 165 24.65 11.92 -3.40
C SER A 165 23.90 13.25 -3.58
N GLU A 166 23.04 13.60 -2.61
CA GLU A 166 22.33 14.89 -2.62
C GLU A 166 23.28 16.08 -2.47
N ASN A 167 24.30 15.95 -1.61
CA ASN A 167 25.33 16.96 -1.46
C ASN A 167 26.61 16.53 -2.18
N GLU A 168 27.18 17.43 -2.99
CA GLU A 168 28.44 17.18 -3.70
C GLU A 168 29.63 16.92 -2.75
N SER A 169 29.55 17.37 -1.50
CA SER A 169 30.58 17.14 -0.48
C SER A 169 30.51 15.76 0.17
N ASP A 170 29.37 15.07 0.05
CA ASP A 170 29.22 13.75 0.64
C ASP A 170 30.02 12.73 -0.16
N PRO A 171 30.47 11.62 0.47
CA PRO A 171 30.99 10.48 -0.26
C PRO A 171 29.98 9.99 -1.30
N PRO A 172 30.42 9.30 -2.36
CA PRO A 172 29.50 8.65 -3.29
C PRO A 172 28.53 7.71 -2.57
N LEU A 173 27.32 7.58 -3.11
CA LEU A 173 26.38 6.57 -2.66
C LEU A 173 27.00 5.17 -2.76
N PRO A 174 26.70 4.26 -1.82
CA PRO A 174 27.05 2.86 -1.96
C PRO A 174 26.50 2.29 -3.28
N PRO A 175 27.23 1.41 -3.99
CA PRO A 175 26.75 0.81 -5.22
C PRO A 175 25.38 0.14 -5.04
N SER A 176 24.45 0.40 -5.97
CA SER A 176 23.09 -0.16 -5.95
C SER A 176 22.93 -1.44 -6.79
N GLY A 177 23.94 -1.82 -7.59
CA GLY A 177 23.81 -2.89 -8.58
C GLY A 177 23.01 -2.50 -9.83
N TYR A 178 22.66 -1.22 -9.97
CA TYR A 178 21.85 -0.67 -11.06
C TYR A 178 22.44 -0.98 -12.46
N ASP A 179 21.68 -1.73 -13.26
CA ASP A 179 22.06 -2.18 -14.62
C ASP A 179 20.88 -2.00 -15.59
N PRO A 180 20.72 -0.79 -16.17
CA PRO A 180 19.49 -0.44 -16.87
C PRO A 180 19.33 -1.16 -18.21
N VAL A 181 18.10 -1.63 -18.45
CA VAL A 181 17.64 -2.19 -19.72
C VAL A 181 16.87 -1.12 -20.50
N PRO A 182 17.18 -0.87 -21.79
CA PRO A 182 16.40 0.05 -22.62
C PRO A 182 14.91 -0.34 -22.70
N LEU A 183 14.01 0.64 -22.80
CA LEU A 183 12.56 0.37 -22.93
C LEU A 183 12.24 -0.46 -24.18
N PHE A 184 12.95 -0.20 -25.28
CA PHE A 184 12.74 -0.85 -26.57
C PHE A 184 14.06 -1.37 -27.16
N ASP A 185 14.00 -2.45 -27.93
CA ASP A 185 15.11 -2.92 -28.76
C ASP A 185 15.32 -2.05 -30.01
N GLU A 186 16.28 -2.42 -30.86
CA GLU A 186 16.60 -1.68 -32.10
C GLU A 186 15.43 -1.69 -33.11
N GLU A 187 14.53 -2.67 -33.03
CA GLU A 187 13.31 -2.80 -33.84
C GLU A 187 12.09 -2.08 -33.25
N GLY A 188 12.23 -1.47 -32.06
CA GLY A 188 11.15 -0.77 -31.37
C GLY A 188 10.20 -1.70 -30.61
N LYS A 189 10.57 -2.97 -30.37
CA LYS A 189 9.78 -3.87 -29.54
C LYS A 189 10.11 -3.65 -28.06
N PRO A 190 9.11 -3.74 -27.17
CA PRO A 190 9.34 -3.48 -25.75
C PRO A 190 10.21 -4.57 -25.12
N LEU A 191 11.09 -4.20 -24.18
CA LEU A 191 11.97 -5.11 -23.42
C LEU A 191 11.60 -5.06 -21.94
N PRO A 192 11.92 -6.08 -21.12
CA PRO A 192 12.39 -7.40 -21.53
C PRO A 192 11.28 -8.19 -22.24
N GLN A 193 11.66 -9.25 -22.94
CA GLN A 193 10.74 -10.21 -23.56
C GLN A 193 11.04 -11.61 -23.01
N PRO A 194 10.07 -12.28 -22.35
CA PRO A 194 8.73 -11.76 -21.98
C PRO A 194 8.80 -10.66 -20.91
N LYS A 195 7.70 -9.93 -20.69
CA LYS A 195 7.55 -9.02 -19.56
C LYS A 195 7.78 -9.78 -18.25
N ASN A 196 8.66 -9.27 -17.39
CA ASN A 196 8.98 -9.85 -16.09
C ASN A 196 8.55 -8.91 -14.95
N ASN A 197 8.90 -9.26 -13.71
CA ASN A 197 8.55 -8.50 -12.50
C ASN A 197 9.45 -7.28 -12.23
N GLY A 198 9.86 -6.57 -13.28
CA GLY A 198 10.66 -5.36 -13.19
C GLY A 198 12.12 -5.55 -13.59
N VAL A 199 12.66 -4.53 -14.26
CA VAL A 199 14.08 -4.34 -14.54
C VAL A 199 14.45 -2.87 -14.34
N ASP A 200 15.74 -2.61 -14.12
CA ASP A 200 16.27 -1.26 -14.04
C ASP A 200 16.09 -0.52 -15.38
N ARG A 201 15.83 0.78 -15.30
CA ARG A 201 15.57 1.69 -16.42
C ARG A 201 16.27 3.01 -16.22
N GLU A 202 16.83 3.52 -17.30
CA GLU A 202 17.29 4.91 -17.36
C GLU A 202 16.12 5.89 -17.21
N ASP A 203 16.43 7.06 -16.69
CA ASP A 203 15.52 8.20 -16.61
C ASP A 203 14.83 8.47 -17.95
N ASN A 204 13.49 8.36 -17.96
CA ASN A 204 12.63 8.60 -19.12
C ASN A 204 11.85 9.91 -19.02
N SER A 205 12.27 10.84 -18.14
CA SER A 205 11.59 12.11 -17.89
C SER A 205 11.69 13.14 -19.02
N GLY A 206 12.38 12.82 -20.13
CA GLY A 206 12.59 13.77 -21.22
C GLY A 206 13.47 14.98 -20.84
N GLY A 207 14.31 14.83 -19.82
CA GLY A 207 15.22 15.88 -19.34
C GLY A 207 14.60 16.83 -18.31
N VAL A 208 13.44 16.48 -17.75
CA VAL A 208 12.89 17.18 -16.57
C VAL A 208 13.77 16.92 -15.35
N LEU A 209 14.26 15.69 -15.20
CA LEU A 209 15.21 15.33 -14.16
C LEU A 209 16.67 15.59 -14.58
N PRO A 210 17.57 15.85 -13.61
CA PRO A 210 18.98 16.02 -13.92
C PRO A 210 19.62 14.73 -14.47
N PRO A 211 20.44 14.81 -15.54
CA PRO A 211 20.99 13.64 -16.18
C PRO A 211 21.93 12.86 -15.23
N GLY A 212 21.74 11.54 -15.16
CA GLY A 212 22.57 10.64 -14.37
C GLY A 212 22.36 10.70 -12.86
N VAL A 213 21.31 11.38 -12.39
CA VAL A 213 20.97 11.44 -10.95
C VAL A 213 19.98 10.36 -10.54
N TRP A 214 19.06 9.97 -11.44
CA TRP A 214 17.99 9.04 -11.16
C TRP A 214 17.97 7.87 -12.16
N GLY A 215 17.55 6.72 -11.65
CA GLY A 215 17.07 5.57 -12.43
C GLY A 215 15.78 5.05 -11.80
N TRP A 216 15.12 4.10 -12.43
CA TRP A 216 13.87 3.55 -11.92
C TRP A 216 13.71 2.07 -12.27
N ILE A 217 12.78 1.40 -11.61
CA ILE A 217 12.41 0.01 -11.90
C ILE A 217 10.99 0.02 -12.47
N ASP A 218 10.79 -0.69 -13.57
CA ASP A 218 9.49 -0.79 -14.23
C ASP A 218 8.60 -1.89 -13.61
N SER A 219 7.43 -2.10 -14.21
CA SER A 219 6.47 -3.13 -13.81
C SER A 219 5.97 -3.01 -12.37
N ALA A 220 5.41 -1.84 -12.02
CA ALA A 220 4.73 -1.62 -10.75
C ALA A 220 3.58 -2.62 -10.53
N SER A 221 3.57 -3.29 -9.39
CA SER A 221 2.52 -4.21 -8.97
C SER A 221 1.43 -3.52 -8.15
N LYS A 222 0.33 -4.23 -7.88
CA LYS A 222 -0.85 -3.68 -7.18
C LYS A 222 -0.53 -3.16 -5.78
N ASP A 223 0.35 -3.86 -5.06
CA ASP A 223 0.90 -3.44 -3.76
C ASP A 223 1.63 -2.11 -3.93
N GLN A 224 2.53 -2.01 -4.89
CA GLN A 224 3.30 -0.80 -5.13
C GLN A 224 2.38 0.39 -5.45
N LEU A 225 1.33 0.18 -6.24
CA LEU A 225 0.36 1.23 -6.55
C LEU A 225 -0.46 1.64 -5.32
N VAL A 226 -1.06 0.70 -4.58
CA VAL A 226 -1.92 1.07 -3.43
C VAL A 226 -1.13 1.75 -2.32
N GLY A 227 0.11 1.32 -2.07
CA GLY A 227 0.99 2.00 -1.12
C GLY A 227 1.44 3.38 -1.60
N GLN A 228 1.61 3.56 -2.92
CA GLN A 228 1.87 4.88 -3.49
C GLN A 228 0.73 5.86 -3.27
N ILE A 229 -0.51 5.41 -3.45
CA ILE A 229 -1.70 6.22 -3.19
C ILE A 229 -1.87 6.48 -1.68
N PHE A 230 -1.50 5.53 -0.84
CA PHE A 230 -1.51 5.73 0.62
C PHE A 230 -0.51 6.80 1.07
N GLY A 231 0.73 6.72 0.60
CA GLY A 231 1.76 7.73 0.86
C GLY A 231 1.38 9.11 0.31
N LEU A 232 0.87 9.17 -0.92
CA LEU A 232 0.38 10.42 -1.54
C LEU A 232 -0.75 11.06 -0.72
N THR A 233 -1.71 10.25 -0.26
CA THR A 233 -2.84 10.74 0.54
C THR A 233 -2.35 11.34 1.87
N ALA A 234 -1.44 10.65 2.57
CA ALA A 234 -0.88 11.14 3.82
C ALA A 234 -0.05 12.43 3.62
N LEU A 235 0.74 12.50 2.54
CA LEU A 235 1.46 13.70 2.14
C LEU A 235 0.52 14.87 1.84
N TYR A 236 -0.54 14.62 1.09
CA TYR A 236 -1.54 15.63 0.76
C TYR A 236 -2.19 16.19 2.02
N ASP A 237 -2.63 15.33 2.94
CA ASP A 237 -3.25 15.75 4.21
C ASP A 237 -2.28 16.50 5.12
N ALA A 238 -0.99 16.16 5.07
CA ALA A 238 0.03 16.84 5.85
C ALA A 238 0.40 18.24 5.30
N MET A 239 0.32 18.44 3.98
CA MET A 239 0.86 19.62 3.30
C MET A 239 -0.19 20.58 2.74
N LYS A 240 -1.39 20.10 2.41
CA LYS A 240 -2.44 20.92 1.82
C LYS A 240 -2.82 22.08 2.74
N ASP A 241 -2.88 23.28 2.16
CA ASP A 241 -3.25 24.50 2.85
C ASP A 241 -2.31 24.85 4.03
N ASP A 242 -1.17 24.16 4.13
CA ASP A 242 -0.12 24.46 5.10
C ASP A 242 0.68 25.69 4.62
N PRO A 243 0.62 26.83 5.32
CA PRO A 243 1.36 28.02 4.90
C PRO A 243 2.88 27.87 4.97
N ASP A 244 3.39 26.85 5.67
CA ASP A 244 4.83 26.59 5.80
C ASP A 244 5.38 25.66 4.70
N VAL A 245 4.52 25.15 3.83
CA VAL A 245 4.88 24.25 2.72
C VAL A 245 4.59 24.93 1.38
N ASP A 246 5.49 24.78 0.42
CA ASP A 246 5.28 25.26 -0.93
C ASP A 246 4.14 24.49 -1.61
N GLN A 247 3.00 25.18 -1.80
CA GLN A 247 1.81 24.59 -2.39
C GLN A 247 1.99 24.23 -3.87
N ALA A 248 3.06 24.70 -4.54
CA ALA A 248 3.42 24.21 -5.87
C ALA A 248 3.78 22.71 -5.86
N LEU A 249 4.40 22.23 -4.78
CA LEU A 249 4.69 20.80 -4.60
C LEU A 249 3.40 20.00 -4.42
N VAL A 250 2.44 20.51 -3.66
CA VAL A 250 1.11 19.87 -3.51
C VAL A 250 0.39 19.80 -4.85
N ALA A 251 0.40 20.89 -5.63
CA ALA A 251 -0.19 20.92 -6.97
C ALA A 251 0.46 19.90 -7.92
N GLN A 252 1.77 19.67 -7.80
CA GLN A 252 2.49 18.66 -8.57
C GLN A 252 2.05 17.23 -8.21
N LEU A 253 1.94 16.91 -6.93
CA LEU A 253 1.43 15.60 -6.48
C LEU A 253 -0.03 15.37 -6.91
N VAL A 254 -0.83 16.43 -6.97
CA VAL A 254 -2.20 16.37 -7.49
C VAL A 254 -2.20 16.03 -8.98
N GLU A 255 -1.28 16.59 -9.76
CA GLU A 255 -1.15 16.26 -11.19
C GLU A 255 -0.70 14.81 -11.39
N ASP A 256 0.28 14.36 -10.61
CA ASP A 256 0.74 12.97 -10.63
C ASP A 256 -0.43 12.01 -10.36
N ALA A 257 -1.24 12.29 -9.34
CA ALA A 257 -2.43 11.52 -9.02
C ALA A 257 -3.48 11.54 -10.15
N ARG A 258 -3.72 12.70 -10.79
CA ARG A 258 -4.66 12.78 -11.92
C ARG A 258 -4.22 11.86 -13.06
N GLY A 259 -2.94 11.90 -13.43
CA GLY A 259 -2.41 11.05 -14.49
C GLY A 259 -2.63 9.55 -14.19
N VAL A 260 -2.42 9.12 -12.95
CA VAL A 260 -2.68 7.73 -12.54
C VAL A 260 -4.16 7.38 -12.71
N ALA A 261 -5.06 8.27 -12.29
CA ALA A 261 -6.50 8.04 -12.43
C ALA A 261 -6.92 7.91 -13.89
N GLU A 262 -6.48 8.82 -14.76
CA GLU A 262 -6.75 8.77 -16.20
C GLU A 262 -6.26 7.44 -16.82
N MET A 263 -5.07 6.99 -16.41
CA MET A 263 -4.50 5.71 -16.84
C MET A 263 -5.37 4.52 -16.42
N LEU A 264 -5.88 4.52 -15.19
CA LEU A 264 -6.76 3.47 -14.67
C LEU A 264 -8.18 3.52 -15.27
N MET A 265 -8.72 4.70 -15.55
CA MET A 265 -10.05 4.89 -16.16
C MET A 265 -10.09 4.50 -17.64
N THR A 266 -8.93 4.43 -18.29
CA THR A 266 -8.84 4.08 -19.71
C THR A 266 -9.16 2.60 -19.94
N LYS A 267 -10.19 2.34 -20.75
CA LYS A 267 -10.54 0.98 -21.21
C LYS A 267 -9.57 0.48 -22.28
N ARG A 268 -9.24 -0.81 -22.23
CA ARG A 268 -8.29 -1.46 -23.14
C ARG A 268 -8.79 -2.85 -23.54
N ASP A 269 -8.59 -3.22 -24.80
CA ASP A 269 -8.84 -4.59 -25.29
C ASP A 269 -7.77 -5.55 -24.74
N ILE A 270 -8.16 -6.37 -23.77
CA ILE A 270 -7.24 -7.34 -23.15
C ILE A 270 -6.75 -8.41 -24.12
N SER A 271 -7.45 -8.64 -25.25
CA SER A 271 -7.04 -9.66 -26.22
C SER A 271 -5.75 -9.30 -26.96
N GLY A 272 -5.38 -8.01 -26.98
CA GLY A 272 -4.14 -7.51 -27.55
C GLY A 272 -3.02 -7.29 -26.53
N LEU A 273 -3.28 -7.52 -25.24
CA LEU A 273 -2.32 -7.21 -24.17
C LEU A 273 -1.46 -8.44 -23.80
N GLU A 274 -0.16 -8.23 -23.67
CA GLU A 274 0.78 -9.29 -23.26
C GLU A 274 0.39 -9.85 -21.88
N GLY A 275 0.29 -11.18 -21.78
CA GLY A 275 0.06 -11.89 -20.52
C GLY A 275 -1.38 -11.88 -20.01
N ALA A 276 -2.31 -11.18 -20.65
CA ALA A 276 -3.73 -11.21 -20.31
C ALA A 276 -4.45 -12.37 -21.02
N PHE A 277 -5.33 -13.05 -20.30
CA PHE A 277 -6.15 -14.14 -20.83
C PHE A 277 -7.63 -13.76 -20.77
N GLY A 278 -8.24 -13.54 -21.93
CA GLY A 278 -9.65 -13.19 -22.05
C GLY A 278 -9.94 -12.43 -23.34
N SER A 279 -11.09 -11.77 -23.39
CA SER A 279 -11.48 -10.89 -24.49
C SER A 279 -12.40 -9.79 -23.98
N GLY A 280 -12.27 -8.57 -24.50
CA GLY A 280 -13.17 -7.46 -24.20
C GLY A 280 -12.42 -6.21 -23.71
N GLU A 281 -13.17 -5.13 -23.51
CA GLU A 281 -12.67 -3.85 -23.04
C GLU A 281 -12.72 -3.77 -21.51
N TYR A 282 -11.59 -3.54 -20.86
CA TYR A 282 -11.49 -3.40 -19.40
C TYR A 282 -10.67 -2.17 -19.01
N ASP A 283 -11.14 -1.48 -17.97
CA ASP A 283 -10.42 -0.45 -17.20
C ASP A 283 -9.74 -1.09 -15.97
N LEU A 284 -9.14 -0.25 -15.12
CA LEU A 284 -8.45 -0.62 -13.88
C LEU A 284 -7.25 -1.54 -14.16
N ILE A 285 -6.45 -1.16 -15.15
CA ILE A 285 -5.25 -1.87 -15.61
C ILE A 285 -4.04 -0.95 -15.42
N ILE A 286 -3.06 -1.40 -14.65
CA ILE A 286 -1.79 -0.70 -14.46
C ILE A 286 -0.92 -0.88 -15.70
N MET A 287 -0.60 0.22 -16.36
CA MET A 287 0.22 0.23 -17.57
C MET A 287 1.64 0.71 -17.28
N ASP A 288 2.58 0.23 -18.08
CA ASP A 288 3.99 0.61 -18.03
C ASP A 288 4.38 1.56 -19.17
N ALA A 289 5.55 2.20 -19.06
CA ALA A 289 6.05 3.18 -20.01
C ALA A 289 6.35 2.57 -21.40
N ASP A 290 6.52 1.25 -21.47
CA ASP A 290 6.72 0.50 -22.71
C ASP A 290 5.40 0.18 -23.45
N GLY A 291 4.26 0.62 -22.90
CA GLY A 291 2.93 0.44 -23.49
C GLY A 291 2.25 -0.90 -23.17
N ARG A 292 2.90 -1.78 -22.40
CA ARG A 292 2.33 -3.05 -21.95
C ARG A 292 1.73 -2.93 -20.55
N PRO A 293 0.83 -3.84 -20.13
CA PRO A 293 0.46 -3.94 -18.73
C PRO A 293 1.67 -4.35 -17.88
N THR A 294 1.68 -3.92 -16.63
CA THR A 294 2.67 -4.43 -15.67
C THR A 294 2.43 -5.91 -15.38
N PHE A 295 3.42 -6.59 -14.78
CA PHE A 295 3.32 -8.02 -14.51
C PHE A 295 2.18 -8.37 -13.54
N TYR A 296 1.78 -7.47 -12.65
CA TYR A 296 0.64 -7.65 -11.73
C TYR A 296 -0.35 -6.49 -11.88
N HIS A 297 -0.88 -6.29 -13.09
CA HIS A 297 -1.59 -5.06 -13.49
C HIS A 297 -3.05 -4.93 -13.06
N ASP A 298 -3.70 -5.99 -12.61
CA ASP A 298 -5.16 -6.04 -12.62
C ASP A 298 -5.83 -5.57 -11.32
N LEU A 299 -6.53 -4.43 -11.36
CA LEU A 299 -7.40 -3.97 -10.27
C LEU A 299 -8.89 -4.21 -10.55
N ASN A 300 -9.25 -4.64 -11.76
CA ASN A 300 -10.64 -4.89 -12.12
C ASN A 300 -11.21 -6.12 -11.39
N PRO A 301 -12.41 -6.06 -10.79
CA PRO A 301 -13.03 -7.22 -10.12
C PRO A 301 -13.34 -8.39 -11.04
N TYR A 302 -13.37 -8.19 -12.36
CA TYR A 302 -13.52 -9.28 -13.31
C TYR A 302 -12.18 -9.93 -13.69
N SER A 303 -11.08 -9.57 -13.03
CA SER A 303 -9.78 -10.22 -13.19
C SER A 303 -9.41 -11.07 -11.97
N LEU A 304 -8.77 -12.21 -12.25
CA LEU A 304 -8.06 -13.02 -11.28
C LEU A 304 -6.73 -13.43 -11.89
N GLU A 305 -5.63 -12.81 -11.46
CA GLU A 305 -4.27 -13.17 -11.88
C GLU A 305 -4.12 -13.20 -13.41
N LYS A 306 -4.44 -12.07 -14.07
CA LYS A 306 -4.44 -11.88 -15.53
C LYS A 306 -5.51 -12.65 -16.30
N ILE A 307 -6.33 -13.46 -15.64
CA ILE A 307 -7.49 -14.12 -16.25
C ILE A 307 -8.70 -13.21 -16.09
N TYR A 308 -9.26 -12.75 -17.21
CA TYR A 308 -10.42 -11.87 -17.23
C TYR A 308 -11.70 -12.65 -17.53
N PHE A 309 -12.65 -12.57 -16.62
CA PHE A 309 -14.00 -13.08 -16.80
C PHE A 309 -14.78 -12.16 -17.75
N PRO A 310 -15.65 -12.71 -18.63
CA PRO A 310 -16.55 -11.88 -19.43
C PRO A 310 -17.35 -10.94 -18.55
N LEU A 311 -17.66 -9.72 -19.01
CA LEU A 311 -18.45 -8.74 -18.25
C LEU A 311 -19.84 -9.26 -17.83
N SER A 312 -20.38 -10.26 -18.54
CA SER A 312 -21.62 -10.95 -18.18
C SER A 312 -21.45 -12.01 -17.08
N SER A 313 -20.25 -12.23 -16.57
CA SER A 313 -19.95 -13.20 -15.52
C SER A 313 -20.61 -12.77 -14.22
N SER A 314 -21.19 -13.73 -13.50
CA SER A 314 -21.59 -13.49 -12.11
C SER A 314 -20.39 -13.46 -11.18
N GLN A 315 -19.27 -14.12 -11.54
CA GLN A 315 -18.08 -14.22 -10.70
C GLN A 315 -17.29 -12.91 -10.66
N TYR A 316 -16.80 -12.56 -9.47
CA TYR A 316 -15.98 -11.38 -9.25
C TYR A 316 -14.95 -11.62 -8.15
N ASN A 317 -13.84 -10.90 -8.24
CA ASN A 317 -12.73 -10.89 -7.30
C ASN A 317 -12.98 -9.80 -6.24
N VAL A 318 -13.20 -10.22 -5.00
CA VAL A 318 -13.48 -9.31 -3.86
C VAL A 318 -12.28 -8.43 -3.55
N PHE A 319 -11.06 -9.01 -3.59
CA PHE A 319 -9.83 -8.28 -3.31
C PHE A 319 -9.61 -7.16 -4.33
N ASN A 320 -9.78 -7.43 -5.62
CA ASN A 320 -9.66 -6.40 -6.64
C ASN A 320 -10.75 -5.31 -6.49
N ALA A 321 -11.97 -5.67 -6.05
CA ALA A 321 -13.02 -4.68 -5.80
C ALA A 321 -12.65 -3.70 -4.68
N ILE A 322 -12.15 -4.19 -3.54
CA ILE A 322 -11.72 -3.30 -2.45
C ILE A 322 -10.51 -2.45 -2.85
N MET A 323 -9.56 -3.04 -3.58
CA MET A 323 -8.38 -2.33 -4.10
C MET A 323 -8.77 -1.19 -5.05
N ALA A 324 -9.67 -1.46 -6.01
CA ALA A 324 -10.15 -0.44 -6.94
C ALA A 324 -10.85 0.71 -6.22
N ILE A 325 -11.73 0.41 -5.25
CA ILE A 325 -12.42 1.44 -4.46
C ILE A 325 -11.40 2.29 -3.68
N GLY A 326 -10.50 1.66 -2.92
CA GLY A 326 -9.52 2.38 -2.12
C GLY A 326 -8.58 3.26 -2.96
N VAL A 327 -8.04 2.71 -4.05
CA VAL A 327 -7.15 3.44 -4.97
C VAL A 327 -7.88 4.61 -5.61
N MET A 328 -9.06 4.40 -6.21
CA MET A 328 -9.80 5.48 -6.88
C MET A 328 -10.30 6.54 -5.90
N LYS A 329 -10.68 6.14 -4.68
CA LYS A 329 -11.06 7.10 -3.63
C LYS A 329 -9.88 7.97 -3.19
N GLY A 330 -8.69 7.38 -3.02
CA GLY A 330 -7.48 8.15 -2.76
C GLY A 330 -7.18 9.15 -3.87
N LEU A 331 -7.23 8.71 -5.13
CA LEU A 331 -7.02 9.57 -6.30
C LEU A 331 -8.03 10.71 -6.39
N PHE A 332 -9.31 10.45 -6.14
CA PHE A 332 -10.34 11.50 -6.05
C PHE A 332 -10.09 12.47 -4.91
N HIS A 333 -9.68 11.99 -3.73
CA HIS A 333 -9.34 12.83 -2.58
C HIS A 333 -8.20 13.81 -2.89
N LEU A 334 -7.15 13.35 -3.56
CA LEU A 334 -6.05 14.22 -3.99
C LEU A 334 -6.54 15.27 -4.99
N THR A 335 -7.23 14.83 -6.04
CA THR A 335 -7.51 15.66 -7.22
C THR A 335 -8.74 16.55 -7.10
N GLY A 336 -9.83 16.02 -6.53
CA GLY A 336 -11.17 16.61 -6.63
C GLY A 336 -11.67 16.72 -8.06
N ASP A 337 -11.18 15.86 -8.96
CA ASP A 337 -11.53 15.91 -10.37
C ASP A 337 -12.93 15.32 -10.60
N PRO A 338 -13.84 16.04 -11.29
CA PRO A 338 -15.22 15.58 -11.50
C PRO A 338 -15.31 14.32 -12.37
N ASP A 339 -14.37 14.09 -13.28
CA ASP A 339 -14.39 12.89 -14.13
C ASP A 339 -14.02 11.64 -13.31
N ILE A 340 -13.07 11.80 -12.37
CA ILE A 340 -12.69 10.75 -11.42
C ILE A 340 -13.85 10.48 -10.44
N GLU A 341 -14.53 11.54 -10.00
CA GLU A 341 -15.72 11.45 -9.15
C GLU A 341 -16.85 10.65 -9.81
N ALA A 342 -17.22 11.01 -11.05
CA ALA A 342 -18.25 10.30 -11.81
C ALA A 342 -17.86 8.83 -12.03
N PHE A 343 -16.61 8.56 -12.41
CA PHE A 343 -16.15 7.19 -12.57
C PHE A 343 -16.25 6.39 -11.26
N LEU A 344 -15.90 6.97 -10.12
CA LEU A 344 -16.02 6.29 -8.83
C LEU A 344 -17.49 6.08 -8.42
N TYR A 345 -18.27 7.16 -8.27
CA TYR A 345 -19.59 7.11 -7.62
C TYR A 345 -20.73 6.72 -8.55
N GLU A 346 -20.68 7.11 -9.82
CA GLU A 346 -21.69 6.77 -10.81
C GLU A 346 -21.38 5.40 -11.46
N ASP A 347 -20.18 5.20 -11.99
CA ASP A 347 -19.83 3.94 -12.68
C ASP A 347 -19.48 2.81 -11.69
N LEU A 348 -18.38 2.91 -10.95
CA LEU A 348 -17.87 1.78 -10.15
C LEU A 348 -18.81 1.38 -9.02
N LEU A 349 -19.19 2.33 -8.16
CA LEU A 349 -19.98 2.04 -6.96
C LEU A 349 -21.43 1.73 -7.30
N TYR A 350 -22.04 2.48 -8.22
CA TYR A 350 -23.46 2.37 -8.56
C TYR A 350 -23.74 1.47 -9.77
N GLU A 351 -23.37 1.86 -11.01
CA GLU A 351 -23.73 1.10 -12.22
C GLU A 351 -23.14 -0.32 -12.24
N ARG A 352 -21.88 -0.45 -11.84
CA ARG A 352 -21.16 -1.73 -11.74
C ARG A 352 -21.37 -2.41 -10.40
N ASP A 353 -22.11 -1.81 -9.47
CA ASP A 353 -22.51 -2.37 -8.18
C ASP A 353 -21.32 -2.99 -7.41
N PHE A 354 -20.23 -2.23 -7.24
CA PHE A 354 -19.10 -2.70 -6.44
C PHE A 354 -19.47 -2.79 -4.95
N LEU A 355 -20.35 -1.92 -4.46
CA LEU A 355 -20.84 -1.98 -3.09
C LEU A 355 -21.66 -3.25 -2.84
N GLY A 356 -22.58 -3.63 -3.75
CA GLY A 356 -23.32 -4.87 -3.63
C GLY A 356 -22.42 -6.11 -3.72
N LYS A 357 -21.36 -6.07 -4.52
CA LYS A 357 -20.33 -7.12 -4.56
C LYS A 357 -19.62 -7.27 -3.21
N LEU A 358 -19.28 -6.16 -2.56
CA LEU A 358 -18.71 -6.18 -1.21
C LEU A 358 -19.72 -6.71 -0.20
N THR A 359 -20.98 -6.28 -0.19
CA THR A 359 -21.99 -6.85 0.72
C THR A 359 -22.16 -8.37 0.54
N ALA A 360 -21.95 -8.88 -0.68
CA ALA A 360 -22.03 -10.29 -1.02
C ALA A 360 -20.66 -11.02 -1.02
N PHE A 361 -19.63 -10.51 -0.33
CA PHE A 361 -18.27 -11.06 -0.37
C PHE A 361 -18.14 -12.54 0.05
N ASP A 362 -19.09 -13.08 0.80
CA ASP A 362 -19.17 -14.49 1.20
C ASP A 362 -20.10 -15.36 0.32
N GLY A 363 -20.63 -14.73 -0.73
CA GLY A 363 -21.56 -15.31 -1.70
C GLY A 363 -20.92 -16.37 -2.59
N PRO A 364 -21.75 -17.15 -3.32
CA PRO A 364 -21.27 -18.23 -4.19
C PRO A 364 -20.53 -17.73 -5.45
N ASP A 365 -20.69 -16.45 -5.78
CA ASP A 365 -20.10 -15.81 -6.95
C ASP A 365 -18.82 -15.01 -6.59
N ALA A 366 -18.62 -14.70 -5.31
CA ALA A 366 -17.42 -14.05 -4.82
C ALA A 366 -16.21 -14.99 -4.85
N ILE A 367 -15.11 -14.50 -5.40
CA ILE A 367 -13.77 -15.07 -5.29
C ILE A 367 -13.01 -14.17 -4.34
N ASP A 368 -12.88 -14.62 -3.10
CA ASP A 368 -12.15 -13.93 -2.06
C ASP A 368 -10.95 -14.79 -1.64
N TYR A 369 -9.75 -14.26 -1.88
CA TYR A 369 -8.48 -14.88 -1.52
C TYR A 369 -7.68 -14.05 -0.51
N THR A 370 -8.35 -13.12 0.20
CA THR A 370 -7.73 -12.33 1.27
C THR A 370 -7.04 -13.23 2.30
N TYR A 371 -7.69 -14.36 2.62
CA TYR A 371 -7.12 -15.40 3.47
C TYR A 371 -7.24 -16.77 2.78
N LEU A 372 -6.15 -17.52 2.76
CA LEU A 372 -6.05 -18.87 2.20
C LEU A 372 -5.51 -19.86 3.24
N GLY A 373 -5.86 -19.64 4.52
CA GLY A 373 -5.33 -20.39 5.66
C GLY A 373 -3.81 -20.29 5.73
N LEU A 374 -3.15 -21.44 5.84
CA LEU A 374 -1.68 -21.52 5.88
C LEU A 374 -1.03 -20.94 4.60
N ASN A 375 -1.72 -20.99 3.45
CA ASN A 375 -1.16 -20.49 2.19
C ASN A 375 -1.46 -19.01 1.93
N THR A 376 -1.84 -18.25 2.95
CA THR A 376 -2.09 -16.81 2.82
C THR A 376 -0.81 -16.11 2.40
N ASN A 377 -0.82 -15.42 1.27
CA ASN A 377 0.17 -14.39 1.00
C ASN A 377 -0.22 -13.16 1.84
N PHE A 378 0.62 -12.80 2.81
CA PHE A 378 0.35 -11.72 3.75
C PHE A 378 0.42 -10.33 3.12
N ASP A 379 0.93 -10.18 1.89
CA ASP A 379 0.76 -8.96 1.09
C ASP A 379 -0.74 -8.65 0.83
N VAL A 380 -1.57 -9.68 0.65
CA VAL A 380 -2.99 -9.51 0.30
C VAL A 380 -3.81 -8.88 1.42
N PRO A 381 -3.81 -9.40 2.67
CA PRO A 381 -4.48 -8.73 3.78
C PRO A 381 -3.86 -7.38 4.12
N ASP A 382 -2.57 -7.17 3.84
CA ASP A 382 -1.90 -5.89 4.07
C ASP A 382 -2.35 -4.81 3.08
N MET A 383 -2.34 -5.11 1.78
CA MET A 383 -2.94 -4.28 0.75
C MET A 383 -4.42 -4.00 1.02
N THR A 384 -5.16 -5.01 1.49
CA THR A 384 -6.56 -4.86 1.87
C THR A 384 -6.73 -3.86 3.02
N ALA A 385 -5.84 -3.89 4.02
CA ALA A 385 -5.84 -2.94 5.13
C ALA A 385 -5.67 -1.50 4.62
N VAL A 386 -4.69 -1.29 3.74
CA VAL A 386 -4.40 0.03 3.16
C VAL A 386 -5.55 0.52 2.26
N ALA A 387 -6.10 -0.35 1.41
CA ALA A 387 -7.25 -0.01 0.56
C ALA A 387 -8.49 0.33 1.40
N LEU A 388 -8.75 -0.41 2.48
CA LEU A 388 -9.81 -0.10 3.45
C LEU A 388 -9.58 1.23 4.15
N PHE A 389 -8.34 1.52 4.55
CA PHE A 389 -8.00 2.81 5.12
C PHE A 389 -8.33 3.94 4.15
N LEU A 390 -7.85 3.87 2.91
CA LEU A 390 -8.12 4.87 1.88
C LEU A 390 -9.62 5.03 1.62
N ALA A 391 -10.37 3.93 1.56
CA ALA A 391 -11.80 3.98 1.30
C ALA A 391 -12.60 4.57 2.48
N LEU A 392 -12.27 4.23 3.72
CA LEU A 392 -13.05 4.60 4.91
C LEU A 392 -12.61 5.90 5.58
N TYR A 393 -11.31 6.24 5.56
CA TYR A 393 -10.80 7.48 6.14
C TYR A 393 -11.16 8.71 5.30
N LEU A 394 -11.36 8.52 3.99
CA LEU A 394 -11.63 9.58 3.04
C LEU A 394 -13.12 9.73 2.72
N GLU A 395 -14.00 8.95 3.35
CA GLU A 395 -15.43 8.87 3.07
C GLU A 395 -16.28 9.15 4.32
N ASP A 396 -17.33 9.93 4.15
CA ASP A 396 -18.29 10.26 5.21
C ASP A 396 -19.75 9.91 4.85
N ASP A 397 -20.04 9.41 3.65
CA ASP A 397 -21.36 8.90 3.27
C ASP A 397 -21.62 7.48 3.85
N PRO A 398 -22.65 7.30 4.71
CA PRO A 398 -23.06 5.99 5.21
C PRO A 398 -23.42 4.98 4.12
N GLU A 399 -24.00 5.39 3.00
CA GLU A 399 -24.37 4.46 1.92
C GLU A 399 -23.14 3.79 1.30
N VAL A 400 -21.99 4.46 1.32
CA VAL A 400 -20.69 3.94 0.86
C VAL A 400 -19.95 3.22 1.99
N THR A 401 -19.90 3.82 3.18
CA THR A 401 -19.09 3.29 4.28
C THR A 401 -19.68 2.04 4.93
N GLU A 402 -21.00 1.87 5.00
CA GLU A 402 -21.62 0.71 5.65
C GLU A 402 -21.21 -0.64 4.99
N PRO A 403 -21.29 -0.82 3.66
CA PRO A 403 -20.79 -2.04 3.00
C PRO A 403 -19.30 -2.29 3.22
N LEU A 404 -18.48 -1.23 3.19
CA LEU A 404 -17.04 -1.30 3.40
C LEU A 404 -16.70 -1.72 4.84
N ARG A 405 -17.39 -1.15 5.84
CA ARG A 405 -17.25 -1.51 7.26
C ARG A 405 -17.66 -2.95 7.52
N ASP A 406 -18.75 -3.39 6.90
CA ASP A 406 -19.18 -4.78 7.02
C ASP A 406 -18.14 -5.77 6.48
N PHE A 407 -17.55 -5.47 5.31
CA PHE A 407 -16.41 -6.25 4.79
C PHE A 407 -15.17 -6.13 5.68
N MET A 408 -14.82 -4.94 6.17
CA MET A 408 -13.70 -4.75 7.08
C MET A 408 -13.85 -5.64 8.32
N GLU A 409 -15.02 -5.65 8.96
CA GLU A 409 -15.25 -6.39 10.19
C GLU A 409 -15.30 -7.91 9.98
N ARG A 410 -16.03 -8.37 8.96
CA ARG A 410 -16.33 -9.79 8.75
C ARG A 410 -15.45 -10.48 7.70
N GLY A 411 -14.94 -9.74 6.74
CA GLY A 411 -14.10 -10.23 5.64
C GLY A 411 -12.61 -10.12 5.94
N TRP A 412 -12.17 -9.00 6.52
CA TRP A 412 -10.75 -8.71 6.75
C TRP A 412 -10.32 -8.87 8.22
N TRP A 413 -10.89 -8.11 9.16
CA TRP A 413 -10.40 -8.04 10.54
C TRP A 413 -10.51 -9.37 11.28
N ARG A 414 -11.72 -9.94 11.33
CA ARG A 414 -11.99 -11.22 11.98
C ARG A 414 -13.00 -12.03 11.17
N ARG A 415 -12.48 -12.86 10.27
CA ARG A 415 -13.27 -13.81 9.48
C ARG A 415 -13.56 -15.09 10.24
N ASP A 416 -14.83 -15.47 10.30
CA ASP A 416 -15.28 -16.69 10.97
C ASP A 416 -14.62 -17.95 10.38
N GLY A 417 -14.02 -18.76 11.27
CA GLY A 417 -13.37 -20.01 10.90
C GLY A 417 -11.91 -19.89 10.48
N GLU A 418 -11.40 -18.67 10.24
CA GLU A 418 -10.01 -18.46 9.81
C GLU A 418 -9.09 -18.06 10.97
N SER A 419 -7.99 -18.78 11.12
CA SER A 419 -6.99 -18.56 12.17
C SER A 419 -5.89 -17.55 11.80
N HIS A 420 -5.83 -17.12 10.53
CA HIS A 420 -4.78 -16.26 9.98
C HIS A 420 -5.32 -14.88 9.61
N THR A 421 -6.27 -14.36 10.40
CA THR A 421 -6.94 -13.06 10.16
C THR A 421 -6.15 -11.90 10.75
N ALA A 422 -6.40 -10.68 10.29
CA ALA A 422 -5.67 -9.49 10.72
C ALA A 422 -5.66 -9.32 12.25
N ALA A 423 -6.80 -9.54 12.92
CA ALA A 423 -6.92 -9.48 14.37
C ALA A 423 -6.07 -10.51 15.13
N LEU A 424 -5.56 -11.54 14.47
CA LEU A 424 -4.77 -12.63 15.05
C LEU A 424 -3.29 -12.60 14.64
N CYS A 425 -2.93 -11.80 13.65
CA CYS A 425 -1.58 -11.77 13.07
C CYS A 425 -0.57 -10.94 13.87
N LYS A 426 -1.01 -10.23 14.92
CA LYS A 426 -0.15 -9.38 15.78
C LYS A 426 0.66 -8.34 14.99
N GLN A 427 0.06 -7.78 13.94
CA GLN A 427 0.67 -6.75 13.11
C GLN A 427 0.26 -5.36 13.63
N PRO A 428 1.18 -4.55 14.18
CA PRO A 428 0.81 -3.26 14.76
C PRO A 428 0.16 -2.30 13.76
N VAL A 429 0.64 -2.26 12.52
CA VAL A 429 0.09 -1.36 11.50
C VAL A 429 -1.35 -1.70 11.15
N TRP A 430 -1.72 -2.99 11.12
CA TRP A 430 -3.10 -3.41 10.91
C TRP A 430 -4.01 -3.04 12.08
N ASN A 431 -3.51 -3.20 13.32
CA ASN A 431 -4.26 -2.77 14.50
C ASN A 431 -4.49 -1.26 14.50
N SER A 432 -3.46 -0.45 14.19
CA SER A 432 -3.58 1.01 14.11
C SER A 432 -4.54 1.44 13.00
N ILE A 433 -4.47 0.82 11.81
CA ILE A 433 -5.43 1.07 10.72
C ILE A 433 -6.86 0.73 11.16
N TYR A 434 -7.07 -0.46 11.73
CA TYR A 434 -8.39 -0.89 12.20
C TYR A 434 -8.96 0.09 13.23
N MET A 435 -8.17 0.46 14.26
CA MET A 435 -8.60 1.41 15.28
C MET A 435 -8.87 2.82 14.74
N ALA A 436 -8.16 3.22 13.68
CA ALA A 436 -8.37 4.51 13.04
C ALA A 436 -9.74 4.56 12.33
N ILE A 437 -10.13 3.48 11.64
CA ILE A 437 -11.27 3.52 10.72
C ILE A 437 -12.50 2.76 11.20
N THR A 438 -12.44 1.93 12.26
CA THR A 438 -13.62 1.23 12.81
C THR A 438 -14.61 2.19 13.48
N ASP A 439 -15.90 1.85 13.40
CA ASP A 439 -17.00 2.52 14.10
C ASP A 439 -17.39 1.79 15.40
N ARG A 440 -16.71 0.69 15.74
CA ARG A 440 -16.93 -0.06 16.99
C ARG A 440 -16.22 0.56 18.20
N GLY A 441 -15.54 1.69 17.97
CA GLY A 441 -14.62 2.32 18.90
C GLY A 441 -13.29 1.59 19.03
N ALA A 442 -12.28 2.28 19.57
CA ALA A 442 -10.95 1.73 19.83
C ALA A 442 -10.86 1.21 21.28
N PRO A 443 -10.98 -0.11 21.53
CA PRO A 443 -11.02 -0.60 22.90
C PRO A 443 -9.62 -0.55 23.53
N GLN A 444 -9.55 -0.13 24.79
CA GLN A 444 -8.27 0.13 25.48
C GLN A 444 -7.34 -1.09 25.52
N ASP A 445 -7.87 -2.31 25.55
CA ASP A 445 -7.06 -3.54 25.52
C ASP A 445 -6.38 -3.75 24.16
N LEU A 446 -7.03 -3.39 23.04
CA LEU A 446 -6.39 -3.38 21.72
C LEU A 446 -5.32 -2.29 21.64
N ILE A 447 -5.57 -1.11 22.21
CA ILE A 447 -4.58 -0.02 22.29
C ILE A 447 -3.34 -0.49 23.07
N ASP A 448 -3.54 -0.96 24.30
CA ASP A 448 -2.46 -1.38 25.20
C ASP A 448 -1.68 -2.56 24.61
N SER A 449 -2.37 -3.53 23.99
CA SER A 449 -1.70 -4.66 23.35
C SER A 449 -0.93 -4.25 22.09
N THR A 450 -1.43 -3.29 21.30
CA THR A 450 -0.71 -2.77 20.13
C THR A 450 0.54 -2.01 20.55
N ALA A 451 0.47 -1.20 21.61
CA ALA A 451 1.62 -0.52 22.17
C ALA A 451 2.68 -1.52 22.67
N ALA A 452 2.25 -2.58 23.36
CA ALA A 452 3.14 -3.65 23.81
C ALA A 452 3.75 -4.47 22.66
N LEU A 453 3.01 -4.66 21.56
CA LEU A 453 3.55 -5.29 20.35
C LEU A 453 4.67 -4.45 19.73
N LEU A 454 4.45 -3.13 19.58
CA LEU A 454 5.48 -2.21 19.05
C LEU A 454 6.72 -2.21 19.94
N GLU A 455 6.57 -2.15 21.26
CA GLU A 455 7.68 -2.22 22.22
C GLU A 455 8.43 -3.57 22.14
N GLY A 456 7.75 -4.64 21.73
CA GLY A 456 8.34 -5.97 21.58
C GLY A 456 9.32 -6.09 20.40
N PHE A 457 9.25 -5.20 19.41
CA PHE A 457 10.21 -5.15 18.33
C PHE A 457 11.52 -4.47 18.78
N PRO A 458 12.69 -4.84 18.23
CA PRO A 458 13.98 -4.22 18.59
C PRO A 458 14.16 -2.84 17.93
N LEU A 459 13.26 -1.91 18.26
CA LEU A 459 13.26 -0.53 17.79
C LEU A 459 14.50 0.20 18.33
N GLY A 460 15.24 0.87 17.43
CA GLY A 460 16.49 1.58 17.74
C GLY A 460 17.78 0.83 17.39
N ALA A 461 17.71 -0.43 16.99
CA ALA A 461 18.77 -1.15 16.29
C ALA A 461 18.15 -2.34 15.56
N TYR A 462 17.28 -2.06 14.60
CA TYR A 462 16.44 -3.06 13.96
C TYR A 462 17.21 -3.85 12.90
N TRP A 463 18.09 -4.73 13.36
CA TRP A 463 18.90 -5.58 12.50
C TRP A 463 18.13 -6.80 12.03
N ASN A 464 18.50 -7.27 10.84
CA ASN A 464 18.04 -8.54 10.29
C ASN A 464 18.75 -9.73 10.97
N ASP A 465 18.75 -9.79 12.29
CA ASP A 465 19.42 -10.85 13.04
C ASP A 465 18.79 -12.23 12.78
N ARG A 466 19.61 -13.27 12.75
CA ARG A 466 19.14 -14.65 12.61
C ARG A 466 18.32 -15.04 13.84
N ARG A 467 17.09 -15.50 13.62
CA ARG A 467 16.22 -16.08 14.65
C ARG A 467 15.96 -17.55 14.31
N GLU A 468 16.35 -18.44 15.21
CA GLU A 468 16.16 -19.89 15.08
C GLU A 468 15.38 -20.38 16.29
N ASN A 469 14.04 -20.35 16.22
CA ASN A 469 13.18 -20.80 17.31
C ASN A 469 13.07 -22.32 17.41
N CYS A 470 13.16 -23.03 16.28
CA CYS A 470 13.06 -24.49 16.27
C CYS A 470 14.26 -25.10 15.54
N ASP A 471 14.94 -26.05 16.17
CA ASP A 471 16.01 -26.83 15.53
C ASP A 471 15.46 -27.97 14.64
N ALA A 472 16.34 -28.72 13.98
CA ALA A 472 15.95 -29.79 13.06
C ALA A 472 15.14 -30.93 13.73
N ASP A 473 15.47 -31.29 14.97
CA ASP A 473 14.77 -32.35 15.70
C ASP A 473 13.40 -31.87 16.17
N GLU A 474 13.30 -30.60 16.59
CA GLU A 474 12.05 -29.96 17.00
C GLU A 474 11.10 -29.73 15.81
N LEU A 475 11.62 -29.35 14.65
CA LEU A 475 10.86 -29.27 13.40
C LEU A 475 10.28 -30.64 13.03
N ALA A 476 11.08 -31.72 13.14
CA ALA A 476 10.59 -33.08 12.92
C ALA A 476 9.53 -33.51 13.95
N ALA A 477 9.58 -32.94 15.17
CA ALA A 477 8.60 -33.16 16.23
C ALA A 477 7.35 -32.29 16.12
N MET A 478 7.28 -31.34 15.19
CA MET A 478 6.21 -30.34 15.05
C MET A 478 5.96 -29.50 16.31
N ARG A 479 7.00 -29.35 17.15
CA ARG A 479 6.91 -28.65 18.44
C ARG A 479 8.30 -28.26 18.93
N CYS A 480 8.46 -27.01 19.35
CA CYS A 480 9.73 -26.48 19.84
C CYS A 480 9.56 -25.55 21.04
N THR A 481 10.66 -25.28 21.75
CA THR A 481 10.74 -24.17 22.71
C THR A 481 11.48 -23.03 22.03
N ALA A 482 10.81 -21.89 21.86
CA ALA A 482 11.34 -20.72 21.18
C ALA A 482 12.64 -20.20 21.80
N ILE A 483 13.31 -19.28 21.11
CA ILE A 483 14.61 -18.73 21.54
C ILE A 483 14.61 -18.03 22.90
N ASP A 484 13.43 -17.66 23.41
CA ASP A 484 13.27 -17.08 24.75
C ASP A 484 13.38 -18.13 25.87
N GLY A 485 13.38 -19.43 25.53
CA GLY A 485 13.43 -20.54 26.47
C GLY A 485 12.12 -20.79 27.23
N GLU A 486 11.05 -20.07 26.91
CA GLU A 486 9.78 -20.08 27.64
C GLU A 486 8.59 -20.40 26.74
N THR A 487 8.55 -19.82 25.54
CA THR A 487 7.41 -19.94 24.63
C THR A 487 7.43 -21.31 23.95
N ILE A 488 6.38 -22.09 24.13
CA ILE A 488 6.21 -23.37 23.44
C ILE A 488 5.44 -23.17 22.14
N LEU A 489 6.09 -23.47 21.01
CA LEU A 489 5.48 -23.40 19.69
C LEU A 489 4.98 -24.78 19.27
N THR A 490 3.78 -24.82 18.72
CA THR A 490 3.25 -25.97 17.96
C THR A 490 3.22 -25.57 16.50
N LEU A 491 3.63 -26.47 15.61
CA LEU A 491 3.75 -26.18 14.19
C LEU A 491 2.57 -26.77 13.42
N ASP A 492 2.07 -26.01 12.43
CA ASP A 492 1.01 -26.44 11.52
C ASP A 492 1.56 -26.88 10.15
N LYS A 493 2.72 -26.33 9.74
CA LYS A 493 3.42 -26.68 8.50
C LYS A 493 4.93 -26.73 8.74
N VAL A 494 5.59 -27.71 8.13
CA VAL A 494 7.03 -27.74 7.89
C VAL A 494 7.23 -28.18 6.44
N GLY A 495 7.98 -27.41 5.65
CA GLY A 495 8.24 -27.70 4.24
C GLY A 495 9.43 -26.93 3.70
N GLU A 496 9.60 -26.98 2.38
CA GLU A 496 10.66 -26.25 1.67
C GLU A 496 10.52 -24.74 1.86
N ASP A 497 9.29 -24.23 1.91
CA ASP A 497 8.97 -22.81 2.16
C ASP A 497 9.10 -22.40 3.64
N GLY A 498 9.70 -23.24 4.49
CA GLY A 498 9.88 -22.98 5.91
C GLY A 498 8.88 -23.68 6.84
N ALA A 499 8.85 -23.22 8.10
CA ALA A 499 8.06 -23.82 9.17
C ALA A 499 7.19 -22.77 9.86
N TRP A 500 5.92 -23.10 10.07
CA TRP A 500 4.90 -22.16 10.53
C TRP A 500 4.23 -22.65 11.81
N ALA A 501 4.19 -21.78 12.82
CA ALA A 501 3.49 -22.02 14.07
C ALA A 501 1.96 -21.99 13.89
N SER A 502 1.22 -22.63 14.80
CA SER A 502 -0.25 -22.60 14.81
C SER A 502 -0.84 -21.24 15.20
N GLY A 503 -0.01 -20.29 15.64
CA GLY A 503 -0.41 -18.94 16.04
C GLY A 503 0.71 -17.95 15.74
N ALA A 504 0.34 -16.70 15.49
CA ALA A 504 1.30 -15.64 15.19
C ALA A 504 2.29 -15.45 16.34
N LEU A 505 3.55 -15.24 15.99
CA LEU A 505 4.64 -15.09 16.93
C LEU A 505 4.58 -13.73 17.65
N ASP A 506 5.06 -13.72 18.89
CA ASP A 506 5.34 -12.46 19.58
C ASP A 506 6.55 -11.79 18.91
N PRO A 507 6.55 -10.45 18.71
CA PRO A 507 7.65 -9.72 18.10
C PRO A 507 9.04 -10.04 18.67
N ARG A 508 9.14 -10.37 19.96
CA ARG A 508 10.42 -10.67 20.63
C ARG A 508 11.11 -11.93 20.11
N ILE A 509 10.32 -12.88 19.59
CA ILE A 509 10.81 -14.16 19.05
C ILE A 509 10.62 -14.27 17.53
N ARG A 510 9.91 -13.32 16.91
CA ARG A 510 9.65 -13.32 15.48
C ARG A 510 10.94 -13.09 14.68
N PRO A 511 11.17 -13.79 13.55
CA PRO A 511 12.19 -13.41 12.59
C PRO A 511 12.00 -11.96 12.13
N PRO A 512 13.07 -11.13 12.15
CA PRO A 512 12.95 -9.75 11.73
C PRO A 512 12.72 -9.67 10.22
N SER A 513 11.99 -8.65 9.81
CA SER A 513 11.72 -8.32 8.41
C SER A 513 12.08 -6.87 8.14
N ASN A 514 12.37 -6.53 6.89
CA ASN A 514 12.43 -5.12 6.49
C ASN A 514 11.05 -4.45 6.49
N PHE A 515 10.00 -5.26 6.40
CA PHE A 515 8.61 -4.86 6.47
C PHE A 515 7.81 -6.00 7.13
N ASP A 516 7.37 -5.83 8.37
CA ASP A 516 6.82 -6.93 9.17
C ASP A 516 5.37 -7.25 8.81
N ALA A 517 4.60 -6.24 8.39
CA ALA A 517 3.21 -6.41 7.96
C ALA A 517 3.04 -7.40 6.80
N ARG A 518 3.98 -7.41 5.83
CA ARG A 518 4.01 -8.36 4.71
C ARG A 518 4.55 -9.74 5.06
N SER A 519 5.43 -9.81 6.04
CA SER A 519 6.13 -11.06 6.36
C SER A 519 5.18 -12.02 7.08
N ASN A 520 5.36 -13.31 6.86
CA ASN A 520 4.52 -14.32 7.49
C ASN A 520 4.71 -14.30 9.03
N PRO A 521 3.71 -13.88 9.83
CA PRO A 521 3.87 -13.74 11.28
C PRO A 521 3.90 -15.09 12.00
N PHE A 522 3.71 -16.19 11.29
CA PHE A 522 3.75 -17.56 11.81
C PHE A 522 5.11 -18.24 11.57
N GLU A 523 5.98 -17.65 10.75
CA GLU A 523 7.28 -18.23 10.41
C GLU A 523 8.22 -18.29 11.62
N VAL A 524 8.69 -19.50 11.96
CA VAL A 524 9.45 -19.72 13.20
C VAL A 524 10.94 -19.48 13.07
N ASN A 525 11.52 -19.59 11.88
CA ASN A 525 12.95 -19.42 11.67
C ASN A 525 13.18 -18.46 10.51
N GLY A 526 14.12 -17.52 10.63
CA GLY A 526 14.38 -16.58 9.55
C GLY A 526 15.40 -15.50 9.91
N GLY A 527 15.49 -14.48 9.06
CA GLY A 527 16.49 -13.43 9.17
C GLY A 527 17.92 -13.92 8.93
N GLY A 528 18.88 -13.06 9.29
CA GLY A 528 20.31 -13.24 9.13
C GLY A 528 20.96 -12.16 8.28
N GLY A 529 22.21 -11.82 8.61
CA GLY A 529 23.04 -10.88 7.84
C GLY A 529 23.21 -9.52 8.51
N LEU A 530 23.86 -8.62 7.78
CA LEU A 530 24.26 -7.28 8.22
C LEU A 530 23.32 -6.18 7.70
N ARG A 531 22.06 -6.54 7.43
CA ARG A 531 21.05 -5.62 6.96
C ARG A 531 20.37 -4.92 8.14
N LEU A 532 20.29 -3.60 8.06
CA LEU A 532 19.51 -2.75 8.93
C LEU A 532 18.12 -2.56 8.30
N ASN A 533 17.11 -3.16 8.92
CA ASN A 533 15.74 -3.14 8.46
C ASN A 533 15.12 -1.76 8.73
N PRO A 534 14.43 -1.14 7.74
CA PRO A 534 13.84 0.18 7.93
C PRO A 534 12.66 0.17 8.90
N GLY A 535 11.84 -0.89 8.92
CA GLY A 535 10.68 -1.00 9.84
C GLY A 535 9.71 0.18 9.70
N GLY A 536 9.42 0.59 8.46
CA GLY A 536 8.57 1.75 8.17
C GLY A 536 7.11 1.55 8.61
N ASP A 537 6.64 0.31 8.63
CA ASP A 537 5.33 -0.10 9.16
C ASP A 537 5.20 0.12 10.67
N HIS A 538 6.30 0.00 11.43
CA HIS A 538 6.30 0.35 12.86
C HIS A 538 6.15 1.86 13.09
N LEU A 539 6.84 2.68 12.29
CA LEU A 539 6.71 4.14 12.32
C LEU A 539 5.29 4.57 11.92
N ALA A 540 4.74 3.96 10.86
CA ALA A 540 3.38 4.19 10.43
C ALA A 540 2.37 3.84 11.54
N ALA A 541 2.49 2.65 12.14
CA ALA A 541 1.61 2.21 13.21
C ALA A 541 1.61 3.17 14.41
N TYR A 542 2.79 3.61 14.85
CA TYR A 542 2.93 4.53 15.97
C TYR A 542 2.36 5.92 15.65
N TRP A 543 2.82 6.56 14.58
CA TRP A 543 2.41 7.93 14.28
C TRP A 543 0.95 8.04 13.85
N LEU A 544 0.42 7.03 13.16
CA LEU A 544 -1.02 6.93 12.90
C LEU A 544 -1.79 6.87 14.23
N GLY A 545 -1.34 6.07 15.20
CA GLY A 545 -1.99 6.01 16.52
C GLY A 545 -1.80 7.29 17.36
N ARG A 546 -0.67 8.00 17.22
CA ARG A 546 -0.47 9.31 17.86
C ARG A 546 -1.38 10.40 17.29
N TYR A 547 -1.74 10.29 16.01
CA TYR A 547 -2.58 11.26 15.33
C TYR A 547 -4.08 10.93 15.43
N MET A 548 -4.48 9.70 15.15
CA MET A 548 -5.89 9.32 15.11
C MET A 548 -6.52 9.30 16.50
N GLU A 549 -7.79 9.69 16.56
CA GLU A 549 -8.57 9.69 17.79
C GLU A 549 -9.02 8.26 18.15
N ALA A 550 -8.98 7.93 19.44
CA ALA A 550 -9.57 6.73 20.00
C ALA A 550 -11.09 6.92 20.11
N ASN A 551 -11.78 6.80 18.97
CA ASN A 551 -13.20 7.10 18.85
C ASN A 551 -14.07 6.25 19.76
N ALA A 552 -15.21 6.83 20.16
CA ALA A 552 -16.30 6.07 20.76
C ALA A 552 -17.01 5.21 19.69
N GLU A 553 -17.85 4.27 20.14
CA GLU A 553 -18.73 3.52 19.25
C GLU A 553 -19.67 4.48 18.49
N GLY A 554 -19.74 4.33 17.17
CA GLY A 554 -20.48 5.19 16.23
C GLY A 554 -19.70 6.41 15.72
N GLU A 555 -18.48 6.64 16.20
CA GLU A 555 -17.59 7.72 15.73
C GLU A 555 -16.43 7.14 14.93
N THR A 556 -15.93 7.90 13.94
CA THR A 556 -14.90 7.44 13.00
C THR A 556 -13.95 8.58 12.68
N ASN A 557 -12.67 8.27 12.43
CA ASN A 557 -11.72 9.28 11.98
C ASN A 557 -11.97 9.52 10.49
N VAL A 558 -12.00 10.79 10.10
CA VAL A 558 -12.08 11.22 8.71
C VAL A 558 -10.93 12.19 8.40
N SER A 559 -10.53 12.25 7.13
CA SER A 559 -9.53 13.21 6.69
C SER A 559 -9.96 14.64 7.01
N PRO A 560 -9.03 15.51 7.46
CA PRO A 560 -9.33 16.94 7.60
C PRO A 560 -9.70 17.60 6.26
N HIS A 561 -9.45 16.92 5.14
CA HIS A 561 -9.77 17.37 3.79
C HIS A 561 -10.79 16.44 3.09
N VAL A 562 -11.56 15.67 3.86
CA VAL A 562 -12.64 14.83 3.32
C VAL A 562 -13.51 15.64 2.35
N ARG A 563 -13.79 15.05 1.19
CA ARG A 563 -14.50 15.73 0.10
C ARG A 563 -15.96 15.30 0.09
N ALA A 564 -16.84 16.29 -0.04
CA ALA A 564 -18.19 16.02 -0.52
C ALA A 564 -18.13 15.43 -1.93
N HIS A 565 -19.09 14.58 -2.24
CA HIS A 565 -19.24 13.97 -3.55
C HIS A 565 -20.70 14.03 -4.03
N MET A 566 -20.91 13.77 -5.31
CA MET A 566 -22.22 13.60 -5.93
C MET A 566 -22.98 12.42 -5.30
N PRO A 567 -24.33 12.44 -5.27
CA PRO A 567 -25.09 11.30 -4.79
C PRO A 567 -24.71 10.00 -5.54
N LEU A 568 -24.82 8.85 -4.86
CA LEU A 568 -24.63 7.56 -5.51
C LEU A 568 -25.60 7.40 -6.68
N GLY A 569 -25.06 7.11 -7.86
CA GLY A 569 -25.81 7.04 -9.13
C GLY A 569 -25.95 8.36 -9.88
N GLY A 570 -25.21 9.40 -9.47
CA GLY A 570 -25.10 10.67 -10.17
C GLY A 570 -26.10 11.74 -9.72
N GLU A 571 -25.98 12.93 -10.31
CA GLU A 571 -26.94 14.00 -10.08
C GLU A 571 -28.34 13.57 -10.57
N PRO A 572 -29.40 13.72 -9.75
CA PRO A 572 -30.75 13.39 -10.20
C PRO A 572 -31.03 14.19 -11.47
N ALA A 573 -31.36 13.48 -12.56
CA ALA A 573 -31.68 14.10 -13.84
C ALA A 573 -32.61 15.28 -13.57
N GLU A 574 -32.16 16.51 -13.87
CA GLU A 574 -33.00 17.69 -13.70
C GLU A 574 -34.32 17.38 -14.37
N ASP A 575 -35.40 17.27 -13.58
CA ASP A 575 -36.74 17.00 -14.06
C ASP A 575 -37.02 18.07 -15.10
N GLY A 576 -36.83 17.72 -16.38
CA GLY A 576 -36.80 18.68 -17.46
C GLY A 576 -38.10 19.47 -17.40
N ASP A 577 -37.99 20.74 -17.01
CA ASP A 577 -39.05 21.71 -17.23
C ASP A 577 -39.39 21.59 -18.70
N ALA A 578 -40.56 21.02 -18.98
CA ALA A 578 -41.00 20.63 -20.30
C ALA A 578 -40.76 21.76 -21.31
N GLU A 579 -39.68 21.65 -22.10
CA GLU A 579 -39.49 22.53 -23.23
C GLU A 579 -40.61 22.23 -24.24
N PRO A 580 -41.36 23.25 -24.67
CA PRO A 580 -42.50 23.06 -25.54
C PRO A 580 -42.04 22.60 -26.92
N ASP A 581 -42.67 21.52 -27.39
CA ASP A 581 -42.67 20.98 -28.75
C ASP A 581 -42.18 21.98 -29.82
N GLY A 582 -40.93 21.81 -30.24
CA GLY A 582 -40.29 22.56 -31.31
C GLY A 582 -40.01 21.66 -32.50
N ASP A 583 -40.98 21.60 -33.42
CA ASP A 583 -40.94 20.86 -34.68
C ASP A 583 -39.75 21.27 -35.58
N GLY A 584 -38.99 20.31 -36.11
CA GLY A 584 -38.02 20.60 -37.18
C GLY A 584 -37.01 19.50 -37.56
N GLU A 585 -37.45 18.50 -38.33
CA GLU A 585 -36.66 17.66 -39.28
C GLU A 585 -35.74 18.49 -40.24
N PRO A 586 -34.88 17.89 -41.12
CA PRO A 586 -34.36 16.50 -41.20
C PRO A 586 -32.84 16.39 -41.59
N ASP A 587 -32.35 15.14 -41.51
CA ASP A 587 -31.38 14.42 -42.36
C ASP A 587 -30.18 15.11 -43.01
N GLY A 588 -28.99 14.57 -42.71
CA GLY A 588 -27.75 14.80 -43.45
C GLY A 588 -26.82 13.57 -43.42
N ASP A 589 -26.71 12.91 -44.58
CA ASP A 589 -25.84 11.78 -44.91
C ASP A 589 -24.33 12.01 -44.66
N ALA A 590 -23.62 10.96 -44.22
CA ALA A 590 -22.20 10.71 -44.52
C ALA A 590 -21.89 9.23 -44.20
N ALA A 591 -21.74 8.34 -45.19
CA ALA A 591 -20.57 8.12 -46.07
C ALA A 591 -19.58 7.08 -45.49
N ASP A 592 -19.47 5.98 -46.26
CA ASP A 592 -18.59 4.82 -46.13
C ASP A 592 -17.12 5.14 -45.88
N GLY A 593 -16.46 4.30 -45.08
CA GLY A 593 -15.01 4.24 -44.90
C GLY A 593 -14.52 2.80 -44.79
N ASP A 594 -13.68 2.41 -45.76
CA ASP A 594 -13.14 1.07 -46.02
C ASP A 594 -12.44 0.39 -44.83
N GLN A 595 -12.66 -0.92 -44.72
CA GLN A 595 -12.00 -1.85 -43.83
C GLN A 595 -10.80 -2.49 -44.56
N VAL A 596 -9.60 -2.37 -43.99
CA VAL A 596 -8.37 -3.00 -44.52
C VAL A 596 -8.10 -4.27 -43.73
N ASP A 597 -8.14 -5.41 -44.43
CA ASP A 597 -7.71 -6.72 -43.95
C ASP A 597 -6.18 -6.77 -43.80
N GLY A 598 -5.72 -7.28 -42.65
CA GLY A 598 -4.31 -7.56 -42.37
C GLY A 598 -4.15 -8.92 -41.70
N ASP A 599 -3.76 -9.91 -42.50
CA ASP A 599 -3.48 -11.29 -42.10
C ASP A 599 -2.34 -11.38 -41.05
N ALA A 600 -2.62 -12.08 -39.94
CA ALA A 600 -1.63 -12.51 -38.96
C ALA A 600 -0.90 -13.77 -39.46
N ALA A 601 0.43 -13.75 -39.39
CA ALA A 601 1.29 -14.91 -39.65
C ALA A 601 1.77 -15.51 -38.34
N ASP A 602 1.36 -16.75 -38.08
CA ASP A 602 1.86 -17.63 -37.04
C ASP A 602 3.37 -17.90 -37.20
N GLY A 603 4.11 -17.82 -36.09
CA GLY A 603 5.52 -18.14 -36.02
C GLY A 603 5.92 -18.65 -34.64
N ASP A 604 5.74 -19.96 -34.43
CA ASP A 604 6.32 -20.72 -33.32
C ASP A 604 7.86 -20.68 -33.37
N ALA A 605 8.50 -20.34 -32.25
CA ALA A 605 9.90 -20.67 -31.97
C ALA A 605 10.20 -20.61 -30.45
N PRO A 606 11.24 -21.31 -29.95
CA PRO A 606 11.12 -22.16 -28.77
C PRO A 606 11.84 -21.66 -27.51
N ASP A 607 11.50 -22.34 -26.41
CA ASP A 607 12.03 -22.28 -25.04
C ASP A 607 13.56 -22.12 -24.96
N GLY A 608 14.00 -21.20 -24.08
CA GLY A 608 15.39 -21.00 -23.68
C GLY A 608 15.49 -20.75 -22.17
N ASP A 609 16.22 -21.65 -21.52
CA ASP A 609 16.43 -21.80 -20.08
C ASP A 609 17.32 -20.72 -19.41
N ASP A 610 17.05 -20.54 -18.12
CA ASP A 610 17.93 -20.27 -16.96
C ASP A 610 18.93 -19.09 -16.94
N ALA A 611 18.69 -18.18 -15.98
CA ALA A 611 19.72 -17.43 -15.28
C ALA A 611 19.41 -17.43 -13.77
N GLU A 612 20.26 -18.11 -13.00
CA GLU A 612 20.29 -18.13 -11.54
C GLU A 612 20.77 -16.78 -11.01
N ASP A 613 19.94 -16.08 -10.23
CA ASP A 613 20.33 -14.86 -9.51
C ASP A 613 20.41 -15.15 -8.01
N GLU A 614 21.65 -15.16 -7.49
CA GLU A 614 21.96 -15.25 -6.07
C GLU A 614 21.81 -13.87 -5.41
N GLY A 615 20.58 -13.39 -5.34
CA GLY A 615 20.17 -12.29 -4.47
C GLY A 615 19.01 -12.77 -3.63
N GLY A 616 19.17 -12.86 -2.31
CA GLY A 616 18.13 -13.28 -1.37
C GLY A 616 16.98 -12.27 -1.25
N GLY A 617 16.36 -11.90 -2.37
CA GLY A 617 15.03 -11.33 -2.40
C GLY A 617 14.05 -12.40 -1.93
N CYS A 618 13.11 -12.03 -1.07
CA CYS A 618 12.00 -12.87 -0.71
C CYS A 618 11.32 -13.35 -2.00
N ALA A 619 11.61 -14.59 -2.39
CA ALA A 619 10.98 -15.21 -3.54
C ALA A 619 9.49 -15.28 -3.22
N ALA A 620 8.70 -14.38 -3.83
CA ALA A 620 7.30 -14.65 -4.07
C ALA A 620 7.28 -15.96 -4.85
N SER A 621 6.94 -17.05 -4.15
CA SER A 621 7.09 -18.40 -4.69
C SER A 621 6.49 -18.47 -6.09
N THR A 622 7.24 -18.98 -7.06
CA THR A 622 6.74 -19.34 -8.40
C THR A 622 5.57 -20.33 -8.35
N GLY A 623 5.28 -20.88 -7.16
CA GLY A 623 4.06 -21.61 -6.84
C GLY A 623 2.77 -20.79 -6.97
N ALA A 624 2.78 -19.47 -6.79
CA ALA A 624 1.55 -18.66 -6.78
C ALA A 624 0.74 -18.81 -8.08
N ALA A 625 1.38 -18.82 -9.24
CA ALA A 625 0.70 -18.99 -10.53
C ALA A 625 0.05 -20.38 -10.69
N GLY A 626 0.73 -21.44 -10.24
CA GLY A 626 0.17 -22.80 -10.22
C GLY A 626 -0.98 -22.96 -9.23
N TRP A 627 -0.90 -22.26 -8.09
CA TRP A 627 -1.93 -22.23 -7.05
C TRP A 627 -3.18 -21.47 -7.49
N CYS A 628 -3.06 -20.36 -8.20
CA CYS A 628 -4.22 -19.60 -8.65
C CYS A 628 -5.05 -20.37 -9.69
N LEU A 629 -4.42 -21.16 -10.56
CA LEU A 629 -5.13 -22.11 -11.43
C LEU A 629 -5.85 -23.19 -10.59
N LEU A 630 -5.22 -23.69 -9.53
CA LEU A 630 -5.84 -24.65 -8.60
C LEU A 630 -6.98 -24.04 -7.78
N ILE A 631 -6.89 -22.77 -7.36
CA ILE A 631 -7.93 -22.03 -6.65
C ILE A 631 -9.11 -21.78 -7.59
N ALA A 632 -8.86 -21.31 -8.82
CA ALA A 632 -9.90 -21.16 -9.84
C ALA A 632 -10.61 -22.49 -10.10
N LEU A 633 -9.86 -23.59 -10.27
CA LEU A 633 -10.42 -24.93 -10.47
C LEU A 633 -11.16 -25.46 -9.22
N ALA A 634 -10.65 -25.20 -8.01
CA ALA A 634 -11.26 -25.62 -6.75
C ALA A 634 -12.55 -24.84 -6.45
N SER A 635 -12.57 -23.53 -6.71
CA SER A 635 -13.75 -22.67 -6.63
C SER A 635 -14.82 -23.12 -7.63
N LEU A 636 -14.42 -23.39 -8.89
CA LEU A 636 -15.31 -24.00 -9.90
C LEU A 636 -15.85 -25.37 -9.45
N ALA A 637 -15.05 -26.19 -8.77
CA ALA A 637 -15.48 -27.48 -8.24
C ALA A 637 -16.45 -27.33 -7.04
N ARG A 638 -16.21 -26.36 -6.14
CA ARG A 638 -17.04 -26.08 -4.95
C ARG A 638 -18.41 -25.53 -5.35
N VAL A 639 -18.46 -24.63 -6.33
CA VAL A 639 -19.70 -24.11 -6.95
C VAL A 639 -20.50 -25.24 -7.61
N ASN A 640 -19.84 -26.12 -8.36
CA ASN A 640 -20.48 -27.29 -8.97
C ASN A 640 -21.04 -28.27 -7.92
N ARG A 641 -20.39 -28.40 -6.76
CA ARG A 641 -20.87 -29.24 -5.65
C ARG A 641 -22.12 -28.64 -4.99
N ARG A 642 -22.13 -27.33 -4.71
CA ARG A 642 -23.29 -26.62 -4.12
C ARG A 642 -24.50 -26.61 -5.07
N ARG A 643 -24.29 -26.42 -6.39
CA ARG A 643 -25.37 -26.51 -7.41
C ARG A 643 -25.96 -27.92 -7.51
N ARG A 644 -25.19 -28.98 -7.27
CA ARG A 644 -25.69 -30.36 -7.25
C ARG A 644 -26.49 -30.69 -6.00
N SER A 645 -26.13 -30.13 -4.83
CA SER A 645 -26.90 -30.30 -3.59
C SER A 645 -28.19 -29.48 -3.54
N ALA A 646 -28.31 -28.41 -4.33
CA ALA A 646 -29.48 -27.55 -4.38
C ALA A 646 -30.57 -27.99 -5.38
N ARG A 647 -30.40 -29.11 -6.11
CA ARG A 647 -31.48 -29.64 -6.97
C ARG A 647 -32.59 -30.24 -6.10
N PRO A 648 -33.84 -29.74 -6.17
CA PRO A 648 -34.94 -30.35 -5.46
C PRO A 648 -35.14 -31.78 -5.98
N SER A 649 -35.23 -32.74 -5.07
CA SER A 649 -35.55 -34.12 -5.40
C SER A 649 -36.94 -34.16 -6.04
N VAL A 650 -36.97 -34.45 -7.34
CA VAL A 650 -38.24 -34.70 -8.05
C VAL A 650 -38.92 -35.89 -7.36
N PRO A 651 -40.17 -35.73 -6.87
CA PRO A 651 -40.88 -36.84 -6.27
C PRO A 651 -41.12 -37.88 -7.37
N ARG A 652 -40.63 -39.11 -7.16
CA ARG A 652 -40.97 -40.24 -8.01
C ARG A 652 -42.43 -40.59 -7.77
N SER A 653 -43.25 -40.42 -8.82
CA SER A 653 -44.61 -40.97 -8.93
C SER A 653 -44.60 -42.47 -9.13
#